data_AF-A0A2E4CEB7-F1
#
_entry.id   AF-A0A2E4CEB7-F1
#
_cell.length_a   1.000
_cell.length_b   1.000
_cell.length_c   1.000
_cell.angle_alpha   90.00
_cell.angle_beta   90.00
_cell.angle_gamma   90.00
#
_symmetry.space_group_name_H-M   'P 1'
#
loop_
_entity.id
_entity.type
_entity.pdbx_description
1 polymer ?
#
loop_
_entity_poly.entity_id
_entity_poly.type
_entity_poly.pdbx_seq_one_letter_code
_entity_poly.pdbx_strand_id
1 'polypeptide(L)'
;KIATLKDGFGAASAGETHLRPIWLIDDGLRRIYLHGKGMVAVDPVDVGEMERNLEFWQPKPLGGKIVGGLGTIQGVSPFNDYGRRILTVGGPDGGQVRIIQGIAEVNSRYAKLVALKGKPSLNWDMRISTRTLDSSTLARIFNKRTDQSDLNARLEVVRFFIAAERYREAKQALQATIDDFPEEVDLLPQLAALTKRQAEQLLDEANDRAEAGQYQLANGILQGFPLQAVSRITKIQVEDALRELNEPVKKAADLMQKLREQVSKLPANQQTSLTAILDEMDAGLSSDTLPRLSDYERLGEVDNIPIDNRIALAVAGWLLGAGSGEQNLSIAISLIKVRDLVAEYLSTADAARRKAILGELSNLEGSEAEYVDRILPLLTPVLPWPEDSRHPQIAGMFTVSTDSFQYVIQLPPEYNPLRQYPCVVALHESQSPVENQLDWWSGGYREQLEGRMGYGSRSGFIVVAPVWSRSGQRAYEYTPQEHQRVLAATRDAMRRASIDSDRIFIAGHGEGGTAAWDMALAHPDLWAGMISISGTPTKTVPHYEPNSRHVPLYMVMGELDGAKAGGAIINDYMTFNHDAMVVMYRGRGREYFYDELPRLFEWMTVNSHKRRKMPREIEVATIRKGDQFFWWLELGDLKPGVPVDPLLWDQAERIRAGKVSAAIGADNQIRVQRGPADRFRLLLRPMPGVLDLNQEVVIREGTRSKRVQFDGSLEFMLEDVRQRADRKRAFWMTEVIP
;
A
#
# COMPACT_ATOMS: atom_id res chain seq x y z
N LYS A 1 11.62 -16.72 -21.58
CA LYS A 1 10.40 -16.07 -22.14
C LYS A 1 9.38 -17.14 -22.47
N ILE A 2 8.10 -16.93 -22.14
CA ILE A 2 7.00 -17.84 -22.51
C ILE A 2 5.97 -17.07 -23.33
N ALA A 3 5.25 -17.74 -24.24
CA ALA A 3 4.30 -17.09 -25.15
C ALA A 3 2.98 -16.76 -24.45
N THR A 4 2.52 -17.66 -23.58
CA THR A 4 1.32 -17.47 -22.77
C THR A 4 1.51 -18.06 -21.38
N LEU A 5 0.67 -17.66 -20.43
CA LEU A 5 0.63 -18.34 -19.14
C LEU A 5 0.14 -19.80 -19.28
N LYS A 6 -0.67 -20.13 -20.30
CA LYS A 6 -1.14 -21.50 -20.54
C LYS A 6 0.03 -22.48 -20.77
N ASP A 7 1.07 -22.02 -21.46
CA ASP A 7 2.30 -22.79 -21.68
C ASP A 7 3.13 -22.95 -20.39
N GLY A 8 3.09 -21.95 -19.49
CA GLY A 8 3.78 -21.97 -18.18
C GLY A 8 3.04 -22.77 -17.09
N PHE A 9 1.74 -23.01 -17.27
CA PHE A 9 0.86 -23.74 -16.36
C PHE A 9 0.70 -25.24 -16.67
N GLY A 10 1.45 -25.78 -17.65
CA GLY A 10 1.49 -27.22 -17.93
C GLY A 10 0.65 -27.69 -19.12
N ALA A 11 0.29 -26.82 -20.07
CA ALA A 11 -0.29 -27.26 -21.35
C ALA A 11 0.54 -26.72 -22.52
N ALA A 12 1.41 -27.57 -23.07
CA ALA A 12 2.03 -27.31 -24.37
C ALA A 12 0.96 -27.52 -25.46
N SER A 13 0.41 -26.45 -26.01
CA SER A 13 -0.35 -26.52 -27.27
C SER A 13 0.33 -25.64 -28.31
N ALA A 14 0.98 -26.31 -29.27
CA ALA A 14 1.56 -25.69 -30.45
C ALA A 14 0.46 -25.06 -31.32
N GLY A 15 0.57 -23.76 -31.60
CA GLY A 15 -0.28 -23.08 -32.58
C GLY A 15 -0.33 -21.57 -32.39
N GLU A 16 0.32 -20.86 -33.33
CA GLU A 16 0.29 -19.41 -33.60
C GLU A 16 1.19 -18.46 -32.78
N THR A 17 2.21 -17.99 -33.50
CA THR A 17 3.35 -17.19 -33.08
C THR A 17 3.00 -15.69 -33.09
N HIS A 18 2.41 -15.19 -32.01
CA HIS A 18 2.66 -13.82 -31.58
C HIS A 18 3.37 -13.88 -30.23
N LEU A 19 4.70 -13.81 -30.25
CA LEU A 19 5.56 -13.78 -29.07
C LEU A 19 5.18 -12.59 -28.17
N ARG A 20 4.29 -12.81 -27.21
CA ARG A 20 4.18 -11.93 -26.03
C ARG A 20 5.44 -12.17 -25.21
N PRO A 21 6.31 -11.18 -24.97
CA PRO A 21 7.52 -11.41 -24.19
C PRO A 21 7.18 -11.46 -22.70
N ILE A 22 6.49 -12.50 -22.24
CA ILE A 22 6.28 -12.73 -20.80
C ILE A 22 7.59 -13.25 -20.23
N TRP A 23 8.12 -12.55 -19.23
CA TRP A 23 9.23 -13.03 -18.43
C TRP A 23 8.69 -13.96 -17.35
N LEU A 24 9.35 -15.11 -17.23
CA LEU A 24 9.21 -16.02 -16.11
C LEU A 24 10.52 -15.94 -15.33
N ILE A 25 10.45 -15.45 -14.10
CA ILE A 25 11.56 -15.44 -13.15
C ILE A 25 11.28 -16.56 -12.16
N ASP A 26 12.08 -17.63 -12.20
CA ASP A 26 12.01 -18.74 -11.24
C ASP A 26 13.13 -18.53 -10.22
N ASP A 27 12.75 -18.13 -9.01
CA ASP A 27 13.71 -17.89 -7.93
C ASP A 27 13.92 -19.15 -7.06
N GLY A 28 13.37 -20.29 -7.48
CA GLY A 28 13.37 -21.57 -6.76
C GLY A 28 12.25 -21.70 -5.73
N LEU A 29 11.88 -20.61 -5.04
CA LEU A 29 10.74 -20.55 -4.11
C LEU A 29 9.42 -20.39 -4.86
N ARG A 30 9.41 -19.50 -5.85
CA ARG A 30 8.24 -19.09 -6.62
C ARG A 30 8.59 -18.76 -8.06
N ARG A 31 7.57 -18.80 -8.91
CA ARG A 31 7.60 -18.35 -10.29
C ARG A 31 6.89 -17.00 -10.39
N ILE A 32 7.58 -16.00 -10.91
CA ILE A 32 7.06 -14.64 -11.09
C ILE A 32 6.87 -14.41 -12.58
N TYR A 33 5.67 -13.97 -12.96
CA TYR A 33 5.30 -13.67 -14.33
C TYR A 33 5.00 -12.19 -14.46
N LEU A 34 5.61 -11.56 -15.47
CA LEU A 34 5.39 -10.15 -15.80
C LEU A 34 5.63 -9.92 -17.29
N HIS A 35 5.00 -8.88 -17.84
CA HIS A 35 5.17 -8.52 -19.24
C HIS A 35 6.51 -7.80 -19.49
N GLY A 36 7.31 -8.24 -20.46
CA GLY A 36 8.66 -7.73 -20.66
C GLY A 36 8.81 -6.33 -21.26
N LYS A 37 7.72 -5.72 -21.73
CA LYS A 37 7.69 -4.31 -22.14
C LYS A 37 6.98 -3.50 -21.07
N GLY A 38 7.59 -2.41 -20.62
CA GLY A 38 6.99 -1.45 -19.68
C GLY A 38 7.19 -1.76 -18.20
N MET A 39 7.44 -3.03 -17.84
CA MET A 39 7.64 -3.48 -16.45
C MET A 39 9.09 -3.84 -16.12
N VAL A 40 10.00 -3.64 -17.06
CA VAL A 40 11.40 -4.07 -16.96
C VAL A 40 12.30 -2.90 -17.33
N ALA A 41 13.12 -2.45 -16.39
CA ALA A 41 14.13 -1.42 -16.63
C ALA A 41 15.38 -1.97 -17.32
N VAL A 42 15.75 -3.22 -16.99
CA VAL A 42 16.88 -3.97 -17.55
C VAL A 42 16.44 -5.41 -17.73
N ASP A 43 16.78 -6.01 -18.88
CA ASP A 43 16.44 -7.42 -19.15
C ASP A 43 16.90 -8.32 -18.00
N PRO A 44 16.04 -9.25 -17.52
CA PRO A 44 16.42 -10.18 -16.47
C PRO A 44 17.66 -10.97 -16.87
N VAL A 45 18.66 -10.97 -15.99
CA VAL A 45 19.89 -11.74 -16.17
C VAL A 45 19.72 -13.09 -15.49
N ASP A 46 20.08 -14.16 -16.18
CA ASP A 46 20.21 -15.47 -15.57
C ASP A 46 21.43 -15.48 -14.64
N VAL A 47 21.15 -15.22 -13.37
CA VAL A 47 22.07 -15.48 -12.28
C VAL A 47 21.89 -16.95 -11.91
N GLY A 48 22.69 -17.83 -12.54
CA GLY A 48 22.70 -19.27 -12.23
C GLY A 48 22.80 -19.52 -10.72
N GLU A 49 22.42 -20.71 -10.21
CA GLU A 49 22.26 -21.00 -8.78
C GLU A 49 23.37 -20.42 -7.90
N MET A 50 23.15 -19.20 -7.38
CA MET A 50 24.13 -18.49 -6.54
C MET A 50 24.12 -19.03 -5.10
N GLU A 51 23.07 -19.75 -4.72
CA GLU A 51 22.82 -20.19 -3.36
C GLU A 51 23.24 -21.64 -3.16
N ARG A 52 24.08 -21.90 -2.14
CA ARG A 52 24.49 -23.26 -1.78
C ARG A 52 23.38 -23.96 -1.01
N ASN A 53 22.93 -25.09 -1.53
CA ASN A 53 21.88 -25.91 -0.90
C ASN A 53 22.46 -26.84 0.17
N LEU A 54 21.88 -26.82 1.38
CA LEU A 54 22.12 -27.81 2.43
C LEU A 54 21.09 -28.93 2.30
N GLU A 55 21.54 -30.13 1.97
CA GLU A 55 20.66 -31.28 1.77
C GLU A 55 20.51 -32.14 3.02
N PHE A 56 19.29 -32.63 3.24
CA PHE A 56 18.94 -33.47 4.36
C PHE A 56 18.29 -34.76 3.87
N TRP A 57 18.88 -35.90 4.20
CA TRP A 57 18.26 -37.20 3.95
C TRP A 57 16.87 -37.30 4.60
N GLN A 58 15.85 -37.58 3.80
CA GLN A 58 14.47 -37.81 4.26
C GLN A 58 13.93 -39.12 3.68
N PRO A 59 13.10 -39.87 4.42
CA PRO A 59 12.50 -41.11 3.93
C PRO A 59 11.37 -40.81 2.94
N LYS A 60 11.74 -40.47 1.69
CA LYS A 60 10.81 -40.25 0.58
C LYS A 60 10.12 -41.56 0.18
N PRO A 61 8.84 -41.53 -0.25
CA PRO A 61 8.19 -42.72 -0.80
C PRO A 61 8.88 -43.17 -2.10
N LEU A 62 8.93 -44.48 -2.35
CA LEU A 62 9.50 -45.05 -3.58
C LEU A 62 8.52 -44.93 -4.77
N GLY A 63 7.24 -44.66 -4.49
CA GLY A 63 6.17 -44.41 -5.44
C GLY A 63 4.94 -43.86 -4.71
N GLY A 64 4.14 -43.04 -5.39
CA GLY A 64 3.01 -42.34 -4.77
C GLY A 64 2.19 -41.58 -5.80
N LYS A 65 0.98 -41.17 -5.40
CA LYS A 65 0.14 -40.31 -6.26
C LYS A 65 0.77 -38.91 -6.34
N ILE A 66 0.84 -38.34 -7.54
CA ILE A 66 1.20 -36.94 -7.74
C ILE A 66 0.07 -36.07 -7.20
N VAL A 67 0.40 -35.04 -6.42
CA VAL A 67 -0.58 -34.09 -5.90
C VAL A 67 -0.89 -33.07 -7.00
N GLY A 68 -2.07 -33.18 -7.62
CA GLY A 68 -2.53 -32.24 -8.65
C GLY A 68 -3.30 -31.03 -8.12
N GLY A 69 -3.57 -30.99 -6.81
CA GLY A 69 -4.25 -29.89 -6.14
C GLY A 69 -4.30 -30.16 -4.64
N LEU A 70 -4.20 -29.09 -3.84
CA LEU A 70 -4.19 -29.17 -2.39
C LEU A 70 -5.47 -28.52 -1.83
N GLY A 71 -6.20 -29.26 -0.98
CA GLY A 71 -7.28 -28.68 -0.19
C GLY A 71 -6.77 -27.71 0.86
N THR A 72 -7.67 -26.98 1.51
CA THR A 72 -7.32 -26.01 2.55
C THR A 72 -6.50 -26.67 3.66
N ILE A 73 -5.40 -26.01 4.07
CA ILE A 73 -4.59 -26.43 5.21
C ILE A 73 -5.40 -26.19 6.48
N GLN A 74 -5.65 -27.26 7.24
CA GLN A 74 -6.44 -27.23 8.47
C GLN A 74 -5.56 -27.20 9.73
N GLY A 75 -4.31 -27.65 9.62
CA GLY A 75 -3.37 -27.62 10.75
C GLY A 75 -1.95 -27.97 10.34
N VAL A 76 -0.99 -27.36 11.02
CA VAL A 76 0.44 -27.56 10.80
C VAL A 76 1.11 -27.75 12.16
N SER A 77 1.78 -28.87 12.39
CA SER A 77 2.60 -29.03 13.60
C SER A 77 3.92 -28.26 13.44
N PRO A 78 4.58 -27.86 14.53
CA PRO A 78 5.96 -27.41 14.49
C PRO A 78 6.90 -28.47 13.90
N PHE A 79 8.05 -28.04 13.38
CA PHE A 79 9.12 -28.94 12.98
C PHE A 79 9.86 -29.49 14.21
N ASN A 80 10.11 -30.79 14.21
CA ASN A 80 11.03 -31.42 15.16
C ASN A 80 12.49 -31.23 14.74
N ASP A 81 13.43 -31.73 15.56
CA ASP A 81 14.88 -31.58 15.34
C ASP A 81 15.39 -32.30 14.07
N TYR A 82 14.58 -33.21 13.48
CA TYR A 82 14.89 -33.84 12.20
C TYR A 82 14.32 -33.07 10.99
N GLY A 83 13.75 -31.89 11.23
CA GLY A 83 13.09 -31.07 10.21
C GLY A 83 11.79 -31.70 9.71
N ARG A 84 11.07 -32.46 10.54
CA ARG A 84 9.82 -33.14 10.16
C ARG A 84 8.61 -32.54 10.88
N ARG A 85 7.48 -32.46 10.18
CA ARG A 85 6.20 -31.98 10.71
C ARG A 85 5.02 -32.80 10.17
N ILE A 86 3.86 -32.62 10.79
CA ILE A 86 2.58 -33.15 10.31
C ILE A 86 1.75 -32.00 9.76
N LEU A 87 1.28 -32.16 8.53
CA LEU A 87 0.34 -31.29 7.87
C LEU A 87 -1.02 -31.98 7.79
N THR A 88 -2.09 -31.30 8.18
CA THR A 88 -3.47 -31.77 8.02
C THR A 88 -4.15 -30.92 6.96
N VAL A 89 -4.65 -31.57 5.91
CA VAL A 89 -5.35 -30.90 4.79
C VAL A 89 -6.72 -31.51 4.57
N GLY A 90 -7.65 -30.72 4.02
CA GLY A 90 -8.92 -31.25 3.53
C GLY A 90 -8.70 -32.20 2.34
N GLY A 91 -9.23 -33.41 2.44
CA GLY A 91 -9.21 -34.41 1.38
C GLY A 91 -10.35 -34.23 0.37
N PRO A 92 -10.30 -34.94 -0.78
CA PRO A 92 -11.30 -34.83 -1.85
C PRO A 92 -12.73 -35.17 -1.41
N ASP A 93 -12.87 -36.11 -0.47
CA ASP A 93 -14.17 -36.59 0.04
C ASP A 93 -14.66 -35.76 1.25
N GLY A 94 -14.05 -34.62 1.53
CA GLY A 94 -14.34 -33.77 2.69
C GLY A 94 -13.72 -34.23 4.02
N GLY A 95 -13.10 -35.43 4.06
CA GLY A 95 -12.35 -35.93 5.22
C GLY A 95 -10.98 -35.25 5.42
N GLN A 96 -10.29 -35.56 6.51
CA GLN A 96 -8.94 -35.04 6.77
C GLN A 96 -7.84 -35.98 6.25
N VAL A 97 -6.81 -35.43 5.61
CA VAL A 97 -5.61 -36.16 5.20
C VAL A 97 -4.43 -35.63 6.00
N ARG A 98 -3.76 -36.52 6.75
CA ARG A 98 -2.55 -36.20 7.51
C ARG A 98 -1.32 -36.63 6.72
N ILE A 99 -0.47 -35.66 6.40
CA ILE A 99 0.73 -35.82 5.59
C ILE A 99 1.93 -35.51 6.47
N ILE A 100 2.88 -36.45 6.55
CA ILE A 100 4.17 -36.18 7.18
C ILE A 100 5.06 -35.50 6.15
N GLN A 101 5.57 -34.31 6.47
CA GLN A 101 6.51 -33.59 5.64
C GLN A 101 7.89 -33.56 6.30
N GLY A 102 8.95 -33.56 5.49
CA GLY A 102 10.31 -33.34 5.95
C GLY A 102 11.03 -32.31 5.10
N ILE A 103 11.87 -31.50 5.75
CA ILE A 103 12.79 -30.59 5.09
C ILE A 103 13.88 -31.43 4.41
N ALA A 104 13.93 -31.42 3.08
CA ALA A 104 14.91 -32.17 2.30
C ALA A 104 16.10 -31.32 1.85
N GLU A 105 15.92 -30.00 1.79
CA GLU A 105 16.92 -29.05 1.30
C GLU A 105 16.62 -27.68 1.91
N VAL A 106 17.65 -26.91 2.26
CA VAL A 106 17.51 -25.54 2.78
C VAL A 106 18.61 -24.67 2.17
N ASN A 107 18.25 -23.48 1.70
CA ASN A 107 19.17 -22.41 1.32
C ASN A 107 18.70 -21.06 1.86
N SER A 108 19.44 -20.00 1.59
CA SER A 108 19.15 -18.66 2.12
C SER A 108 17.74 -18.16 1.77
N ARG A 109 17.16 -18.62 0.66
CA ARG A 109 15.86 -18.17 0.17
C ARG A 109 14.70 -19.07 0.57
N TYR A 110 14.85 -20.39 0.49
CA TYR A 110 13.76 -21.33 0.75
C TYR A 110 14.19 -22.60 1.51
N ALA A 111 13.20 -23.27 2.08
CA ALA A 111 13.26 -24.66 2.51
C ALA A 111 12.38 -25.55 1.61
N LYS A 112 12.96 -26.65 1.11
CA LYS A 112 12.26 -27.72 0.39
C LYS A 112 11.59 -28.67 1.35
N LEU A 113 10.29 -28.80 1.23
CA LEU A 113 9.52 -29.78 1.97
C LEU A 113 9.06 -30.87 1.02
N VAL A 114 9.27 -32.12 1.42
CA VAL A 114 8.79 -33.29 0.68
C VAL A 114 7.86 -34.12 1.55
N ALA A 115 6.84 -34.73 0.93
CA ALA A 115 6.06 -35.76 1.61
C ALA A 115 6.95 -36.98 1.93
N LEU A 116 6.82 -37.48 3.16
CA LEU A 116 7.54 -38.65 3.65
C LEU A 116 6.69 -39.92 3.48
N LYS A 117 7.32 -41.09 3.62
CA LYS A 117 6.63 -42.38 3.66
C LYS A 117 5.45 -42.34 4.66
N GLY A 118 4.25 -42.59 4.16
CA GLY A 118 3.01 -42.54 4.93
C GLY A 118 1.82 -43.06 4.13
N LYS A 119 0.63 -43.05 4.75
CA LYS A 119 -0.65 -43.34 4.09
C LYS A 119 -1.51 -42.07 4.10
N PRO A 120 -1.93 -41.52 2.95
CA PRO A 120 -1.62 -41.97 1.58
C PRO A 120 -0.16 -41.74 1.18
N SER A 121 0.36 -42.55 0.25
CA SER A 121 1.69 -42.33 -0.34
C SER A 121 1.60 -41.24 -1.42
N LEU A 122 2.27 -40.12 -1.19
CA LEU A 122 2.18 -38.92 -2.04
C LEU A 122 3.57 -38.52 -2.55
N ASN A 123 3.65 -38.19 -3.82
CA ASN A 123 4.80 -37.52 -4.41
C ASN A 123 4.49 -36.02 -4.43
N TRP A 124 5.03 -35.31 -3.44
CA TRP A 124 4.80 -33.88 -3.25
C TRP A 124 6.08 -33.17 -2.82
N ASP A 125 6.39 -32.10 -3.54
CA ASP A 125 7.46 -31.12 -3.28
C ASP A 125 6.79 -29.76 -3.12
N MET A 126 7.07 -29.05 -2.03
CA MET A 126 6.67 -27.66 -1.84
C MET A 126 7.83 -26.84 -1.28
N ARG A 127 7.81 -25.54 -1.53
CA ARG A 127 8.81 -24.60 -0.98
C ARG A 127 8.16 -23.61 -0.03
N ILE A 128 8.84 -23.29 1.06
CA ILE A 128 8.50 -22.18 1.97
C ILE A 128 9.70 -21.25 2.09
N SER A 129 9.46 -19.97 2.37
CA SER A 129 10.58 -19.04 2.58
C SER A 129 11.38 -19.44 3.81
N THR A 130 12.71 -19.39 3.73
CA THR A 130 13.59 -19.64 4.88
C THR A 130 13.33 -18.66 6.02
N ARG A 131 12.81 -17.46 5.72
CA ARG A 131 12.41 -16.45 6.71
C ARG A 131 11.27 -16.91 7.62
N THR A 132 10.49 -17.91 7.21
CA THR A 132 9.41 -18.48 8.04
C THR A 132 9.91 -19.43 9.13
N LEU A 133 11.16 -19.87 9.02
CA LEU A 133 11.78 -20.75 10.00
C LEU A 133 12.47 -19.90 11.07
N ASP A 134 11.94 -19.94 12.28
CA ASP A 134 12.51 -19.21 13.41
C ASP A 134 13.93 -19.69 13.76
N SER A 135 14.69 -18.83 14.43
CA SER A 135 16.10 -19.09 14.78
C SER A 135 16.27 -20.37 15.58
N SER A 136 15.36 -20.63 16.53
CA SER A 136 15.44 -21.79 17.40
C SER A 136 15.22 -23.08 16.63
N THR A 137 14.28 -23.08 15.67
CA THR A 137 14.00 -24.25 14.83
C THR A 137 15.16 -24.58 13.91
N LEU A 138 15.75 -23.59 13.23
CA LEU A 138 16.93 -23.82 12.40
C LEU A 138 18.13 -24.28 13.23
N ALA A 139 18.37 -23.67 14.40
CA ALA A 139 19.45 -24.08 15.29
C ALA A 139 19.30 -25.55 15.75
N ARG A 140 18.10 -25.97 16.17
CA ARG A 140 17.83 -27.37 16.55
C ARG A 140 18.06 -28.33 15.38
N ILE A 141 17.59 -27.98 14.20
CA ILE A 141 17.76 -28.81 12.99
C ILE A 141 19.23 -28.91 12.62
N PHE A 142 19.96 -27.80 12.50
CA PHE A 142 21.38 -27.84 12.13
C PHE A 142 22.21 -28.58 13.18
N ASN A 143 21.98 -28.34 14.48
CA ASN A 143 22.69 -29.08 15.53
C ASN A 143 22.48 -30.60 15.42
N LYS A 144 21.28 -31.03 15.01
CA LYS A 144 20.95 -32.46 14.87
C LYS A 144 21.40 -33.07 13.54
N ARG A 145 21.50 -32.27 12.48
CA ARG A 145 21.63 -32.73 11.09
C ARG A 145 23.00 -32.46 10.47
N THR A 146 23.81 -31.64 11.13
CA THR A 146 25.19 -31.33 10.75
C THR A 146 26.13 -32.02 11.72
N ASP A 147 27.24 -32.57 11.23
CA ASP A 147 28.27 -33.16 12.09
C ASP A 147 28.95 -32.05 12.92
N GLN A 148 28.70 -32.07 14.23
CA GLN A 148 29.26 -31.06 15.13
C GLN A 148 30.75 -31.26 15.40
N SER A 149 31.34 -32.40 15.02
CA SER A 149 32.78 -32.65 15.13
C SER A 149 33.57 -32.24 13.88
N ASP A 150 32.89 -31.88 12.79
CA ASP A 150 33.51 -31.42 11.55
C ASP A 150 33.43 -29.89 11.43
N LEU A 151 34.60 -29.26 11.41
CA LEU A 151 34.76 -27.82 11.21
C LEU A 151 34.06 -27.33 9.93
N ASN A 152 34.22 -28.05 8.81
CA ASN A 152 33.65 -27.63 7.53
C ASN A 152 32.12 -27.64 7.59
N ALA A 153 31.55 -28.68 8.21
CA ALA A 153 30.10 -28.80 8.38
C ALA A 153 29.54 -27.65 9.25
N ARG A 154 30.24 -27.24 10.31
CA ARG A 154 29.84 -26.05 11.10
C ARG A 154 29.97 -24.74 10.32
N LEU A 155 31.06 -24.56 9.57
CA LEU A 155 31.25 -23.37 8.74
C LEU A 155 30.21 -23.26 7.62
N GLU A 156 29.67 -24.39 7.13
CA GLU A 156 28.53 -24.39 6.20
C GLU A 156 27.27 -23.79 6.81
N VAL A 157 26.99 -24.10 8.09
CA VAL A 157 25.86 -23.49 8.83
C VAL A 157 26.08 -21.99 9.03
N VAL A 158 27.33 -21.57 9.33
CA VAL A 158 27.68 -20.14 9.41
C VAL A 158 27.42 -19.46 8.07
N ARG A 159 27.94 -19.99 6.97
CA ARG A 159 27.74 -19.45 5.61
C ARG A 159 26.27 -19.37 5.23
N PHE A 160 25.48 -20.36 5.61
CA PHE A 160 24.03 -20.33 5.43
C PHE A 160 23.39 -19.13 6.12
N PHE A 161 23.70 -18.90 7.42
CA PHE A 161 23.14 -17.75 8.13
C PHE A 161 23.63 -16.41 7.56
N ILE A 162 24.86 -16.34 7.05
CA ILE A 162 25.37 -15.15 6.35
C ILE A 162 24.57 -14.89 5.08
N ALA A 163 24.39 -15.91 4.24
CA ALA A 163 23.65 -15.80 2.98
C ALA A 163 22.17 -15.46 3.21
N ALA A 164 21.60 -15.90 4.34
CA ALA A 164 20.24 -15.57 4.76
C ALA A 164 20.12 -14.20 5.45
N GLU A 165 21.21 -13.44 5.57
CA GLU A 165 21.29 -12.13 6.27
C GLU A 165 20.90 -12.21 7.77
N ARG A 166 21.15 -13.37 8.37
CA ARG A 166 20.88 -13.67 9.79
C ARG A 166 22.16 -13.52 10.60
N TYR A 167 22.69 -12.31 10.63
CA TYR A 167 24.04 -12.04 11.14
C TYR A 167 24.18 -12.35 12.63
N ARG A 168 23.11 -12.23 13.42
CA ARG A 168 23.12 -12.61 14.84
C ARG A 168 23.35 -14.11 15.01
N GLU A 169 22.61 -14.93 14.28
CA GLU A 169 22.75 -16.39 14.30
C GLU A 169 24.09 -16.83 13.69
N ALA A 170 24.53 -16.20 12.61
CA ALA A 170 25.86 -16.44 12.03
C ALA A 170 26.97 -16.18 13.05
N LYS A 171 26.88 -15.08 13.80
CA LYS A 171 27.83 -14.71 14.85
C LYS A 171 27.83 -15.72 15.99
N GLN A 172 26.66 -16.13 16.47
CA GLN A 172 26.54 -17.14 17.53
C GLN A 172 27.11 -18.49 17.10
N ALA A 173 26.77 -18.95 15.89
CA ALA A 173 27.29 -20.21 15.35
C ALA A 173 28.81 -20.16 15.12
N LEU A 174 29.34 -19.03 14.62
CA LEU A 174 30.77 -18.86 14.41
C LEU A 174 31.54 -18.79 15.75
N GLN A 175 31.00 -18.08 16.75
CA GLN A 175 31.61 -18.05 18.08
C GLN A 175 31.68 -19.45 18.70
N ALA A 176 30.58 -20.20 18.67
CA ALA A 176 30.57 -21.58 19.15
C ALA A 176 31.53 -22.49 18.37
N THR A 177 31.78 -22.19 17.09
CA THR A 177 32.79 -22.91 16.29
C THR A 177 34.21 -22.54 16.72
N ILE A 178 34.49 -21.26 16.98
CA ILE A 178 35.80 -20.81 17.50
C ILE A 178 36.10 -21.44 18.88
N ASP A 179 35.09 -21.50 19.73
CA ASP A 179 35.24 -22.05 21.08
C ASP A 179 35.59 -23.55 21.06
N ASP A 180 35.02 -24.31 20.11
CA ASP A 180 35.24 -25.76 19.96
C ASP A 180 36.46 -26.11 19.08
N PHE A 181 36.92 -25.18 18.24
CA PHE A 181 38.10 -25.32 17.36
C PHE A 181 39.08 -24.13 17.56
N PRO A 182 39.66 -23.97 18.77
CA PRO A 182 40.47 -22.80 19.13
C PRO A 182 41.76 -22.65 18.32
N GLU A 183 42.22 -23.72 17.64
CA GLU A 183 43.37 -23.70 16.75
C GLU A 183 43.15 -22.90 15.45
N GLU A 184 41.90 -22.67 15.05
CA GLU A 184 41.53 -21.99 13.79
C GLU A 184 41.44 -20.46 13.95
N VAL A 185 42.61 -19.82 14.13
CA VAL A 185 42.74 -18.38 14.40
C VAL A 185 42.14 -17.49 13.28
N ASP A 186 42.10 -17.98 12.04
CA ASP A 186 41.58 -17.27 10.86
C ASP A 186 40.05 -17.03 10.89
N LEU A 187 39.34 -17.59 11.87
CA LEU A 187 37.91 -17.36 12.08
C LEU A 187 37.62 -16.05 12.83
N LEU A 188 38.57 -15.52 13.63
CA LEU A 188 38.40 -14.28 14.39
C LEU A 188 38.12 -13.05 13.49
N PRO A 189 38.85 -12.84 12.37
CA PRO A 189 38.53 -11.76 11.43
C PRO A 189 37.12 -11.89 10.81
N GLN A 190 36.63 -13.10 10.58
CA GLN A 190 35.28 -13.33 10.04
C GLN A 190 34.21 -12.91 11.06
N LEU A 191 34.42 -13.18 12.34
CA LEU A 191 33.53 -12.75 13.42
C LEU A 191 33.42 -11.21 13.51
N ALA A 192 34.55 -10.51 13.32
CA ALA A 192 34.57 -9.06 13.23
C ALA A 192 33.78 -8.55 12.01
N ALA A 193 33.93 -9.20 10.84
CA ALA A 193 33.17 -8.86 9.65
C ALA A 193 31.66 -9.05 9.83
N LEU A 194 31.22 -10.11 10.53
CA LEU A 194 29.81 -10.31 10.86
C LEU A 194 29.26 -9.26 11.80
N THR A 195 30.05 -8.86 12.80
CA THR A 195 29.67 -7.78 13.71
C THR A 195 29.49 -6.47 12.93
N LYS A 196 30.34 -6.20 11.93
CA LYS A 196 30.18 -5.05 11.03
C LYS A 196 28.87 -5.11 10.22
N ARG A 197 28.57 -6.24 9.56
CA ARG A 197 27.32 -6.39 8.78
C ARG A 197 26.05 -6.30 9.62
N GLN A 198 26.08 -6.85 10.84
CA GLN A 198 24.99 -6.70 11.80
C GLN A 198 24.76 -5.22 12.15
N ALA A 199 25.84 -4.45 12.30
CA ALA A 199 25.75 -3.02 12.56
C ALA A 199 25.18 -2.26 11.36
N GLU A 200 25.60 -2.58 10.13
CA GLU A 200 25.03 -1.99 8.90
C GLU A 200 23.51 -2.25 8.83
N GLN A 201 23.05 -3.47 9.12
CA GLN A 201 21.62 -3.80 9.17
C GLN A 201 20.83 -2.99 10.21
N LEU A 202 21.43 -2.67 11.37
CA LEU A 202 20.80 -1.81 12.38
C LEU A 202 20.69 -0.35 11.91
N LEU A 203 21.69 0.13 11.16
CA LEU A 203 21.67 1.46 10.56
C LEU A 203 20.57 1.55 9.50
N ASP A 204 20.45 0.53 8.64
CA ASP A 204 19.37 0.43 7.64
C ASP A 204 18.00 0.41 8.31
N GLU A 205 17.83 -0.34 9.39
CA GLU A 205 16.59 -0.33 10.17
C GLU A 205 16.28 1.07 10.73
N ALA A 206 17.28 1.80 11.25
CA ALA A 206 17.05 3.17 11.75
C ALA A 206 16.61 4.13 10.63
N ASN A 207 17.19 4.00 9.44
CA ASN A 207 16.82 4.80 8.27
C ASN A 207 15.39 4.49 7.82
N ASP A 208 15.02 3.21 7.71
CA ASP A 208 13.65 2.77 7.38
C ASP A 208 12.63 3.36 8.37
N ARG A 209 12.97 3.38 9.66
CA ARG A 209 12.12 3.98 10.72
C ARG A 209 11.97 5.48 10.54
N ALA A 210 13.06 6.19 10.25
CA ALA A 210 13.05 7.62 10.01
C ALA A 210 12.16 7.97 8.81
N GLU A 211 12.31 7.27 7.68
CA GLU A 211 11.47 7.46 6.48
C GLU A 211 9.99 7.16 6.75
N ALA A 212 9.71 6.19 7.62
CA ALA A 212 8.36 5.86 8.08
C ALA A 212 7.74 6.90 9.04
N GLY A 213 8.48 7.95 9.42
CA GLY A 213 8.07 8.99 10.37
C GLY A 213 8.24 8.60 11.84
N GLN A 214 9.03 7.56 12.13
CA GLN A 214 9.26 7.01 13.47
C GLN A 214 10.60 7.50 14.03
N TYR A 215 10.69 8.81 14.24
CA TYR A 215 11.92 9.49 14.60
C TYR A 215 12.43 9.12 16.00
N GLN A 216 11.54 8.82 16.95
CA GLN A 216 11.94 8.40 18.30
C GLN A 216 12.51 6.98 18.27
N LEU A 217 11.87 6.06 17.54
CA LEU A 217 12.39 4.71 17.34
C LEU A 217 13.73 4.71 16.60
N ALA A 218 13.87 5.51 15.53
CA ALA A 218 15.12 5.67 14.81
C ALA A 218 16.25 6.19 15.71
N ASN A 219 15.99 7.24 16.48
CA ASN A 219 16.95 7.77 17.46
C ASN A 219 17.32 6.73 18.52
N GLY A 220 16.34 5.96 19.04
CA GLY A 220 16.59 4.91 20.01
C GLY A 220 17.54 3.82 19.49
N ILE A 221 17.37 3.41 18.23
CA ILE A 221 18.26 2.44 17.57
C ILE A 221 19.69 3.00 17.46
N LEU A 222 19.83 4.24 16.97
CA LEU A 222 21.14 4.86 16.75
C LEU A 222 21.89 5.19 18.05
N GLN A 223 21.17 5.59 19.11
CA GLN A 223 21.77 5.82 20.43
C GLN A 223 22.22 4.52 21.11
N GLY A 224 21.48 3.43 20.89
CA GLY A 224 21.83 2.09 21.37
C GLY A 224 22.89 1.37 20.52
N PHE A 225 23.42 2.03 19.48
CA PHE A 225 24.31 1.41 18.52
C PHE A 225 25.68 1.04 19.14
N PRO A 226 26.22 -0.17 18.89
CA PRO A 226 27.46 -0.64 19.52
C PRO A 226 28.72 -0.01 18.88
N LEU A 227 28.93 1.29 19.09
CA LEU A 227 30.00 2.07 18.45
C LEU A 227 31.40 1.46 18.67
N GLN A 228 31.68 0.88 19.84
CA GLN A 228 32.99 0.29 20.14
C GLN A 228 33.33 -0.91 19.25
N ALA A 229 32.34 -1.59 18.67
CA ALA A 229 32.49 -2.81 17.90
C ALA A 229 32.57 -2.59 16.37
N VAL A 230 32.57 -1.33 15.91
CA VAL A 230 32.49 -1.00 14.48
C VAL A 230 33.63 -0.09 14.00
N SER A 231 33.81 -0.05 12.68
CA SER A 231 34.84 0.75 12.01
C SER A 231 34.63 2.27 12.21
N ARG A 232 35.70 3.06 12.02
CA ARG A 232 35.60 4.54 12.05
C ARG A 232 34.58 5.08 11.05
N ILE A 233 34.49 4.48 9.86
CA ILE A 233 33.53 4.90 8.81
C ILE A 233 32.09 4.69 9.31
N THR A 234 31.80 3.52 9.87
CA THR A 234 30.47 3.21 10.41
C THR A 234 30.09 4.12 11.58
N LYS A 235 31.06 4.49 12.43
CA LYS A 235 30.83 5.50 13.49
C LYS A 235 30.42 6.84 12.89
N ILE A 236 31.13 7.29 11.86
CA ILE A 236 30.81 8.55 11.16
C ILE A 236 29.40 8.46 10.54
N GLN A 237 29.04 7.34 9.91
CA GLN A 237 27.69 7.14 9.36
C GLN A 237 26.59 7.22 10.44
N VAL A 238 26.81 6.64 11.62
CA VAL A 238 25.85 6.73 12.74
C VAL A 238 25.78 8.14 13.29
N GLU A 239 26.92 8.83 13.43
CA GLU A 239 26.97 10.23 13.85
C GLU A 239 26.28 11.16 12.84
N ASP A 240 26.43 10.90 11.55
CA ASP A 240 25.78 11.63 10.46
C ASP A 240 24.27 11.37 10.47
N ALA A 241 23.82 10.11 10.60
CA ALA A 241 22.40 9.77 10.72
C ALA A 241 21.74 10.41 11.95
N LEU A 242 22.42 10.42 13.10
CA LEU A 242 21.96 11.15 14.28
C LEU A 242 21.90 12.66 14.03
N ARG A 243 22.84 13.22 13.28
CA ARG A 243 22.82 14.65 12.92
C ARG A 243 21.62 14.96 12.02
N GLU A 244 21.41 14.16 10.97
CA GLU A 244 20.29 14.30 10.03
C GLU A 244 18.92 14.20 10.72
N LEU A 245 18.78 13.36 11.75
CA LEU A 245 17.55 13.29 12.54
C LEU A 245 17.32 14.53 13.43
N ASN A 246 18.37 15.13 13.96
CA ASN A 246 18.28 16.21 14.95
C ASN A 246 18.37 17.62 14.34
N GLU A 247 18.96 17.76 13.16
CA GLU A 247 19.11 19.05 12.48
C GLU A 247 17.76 19.71 12.13
N PRO A 248 16.77 19.00 11.57
CA PRO A 248 15.45 19.58 11.30
C PRO A 248 14.76 20.11 12.56
N VAL A 249 14.90 19.41 13.69
CA VAL A 249 14.31 19.81 14.98
C VAL A 249 14.92 21.13 15.47
N LYS A 250 16.25 21.25 15.43
CA LYS A 250 16.94 22.50 15.81
C LYS A 250 16.56 23.65 14.88
N LYS A 251 16.57 23.38 13.57
CA LYS A 251 16.23 24.37 12.54
C LYS A 251 14.79 24.86 12.66
N ALA A 252 13.85 23.99 12.99
CA ALA A 252 12.47 24.36 13.27
C ALA A 252 12.38 25.34 14.45
N ALA A 253 13.07 25.05 15.57
CA ALA A 253 13.11 25.93 16.73
C ALA A 253 13.72 27.30 16.40
N ASP A 254 14.83 27.33 15.66
CA ASP A 254 15.49 28.58 15.25
C ASP A 254 14.58 29.42 14.34
N LEU A 255 13.92 28.81 13.36
CA LEU A 255 12.98 29.50 12.48
C LEU A 255 11.78 30.06 13.25
N MET A 256 11.24 29.31 14.21
CA MET A 256 10.12 29.77 15.04
C MET A 256 10.51 30.92 15.96
N GLN A 257 11.68 30.85 16.60
CA GLN A 257 12.19 31.94 17.42
C GLN A 257 12.28 33.22 16.58
N LYS A 258 12.91 33.14 15.40
CA LYS A 258 13.05 34.27 14.48
C LYS A 258 11.69 34.81 14.03
N LEU A 259 10.75 33.93 13.70
CA LEU A 259 9.41 34.32 13.28
C LEU A 259 8.68 35.09 14.39
N ARG A 260 8.74 34.61 15.64
CA ARG A 260 8.15 35.30 16.80
C ARG A 260 8.82 36.66 17.04
N GLU A 261 10.14 36.76 16.88
CA GLU A 261 10.87 38.04 16.97
C GLU A 261 10.42 39.03 15.87
N GLN A 262 10.19 38.56 14.65
CA GLN A 262 9.68 39.39 13.56
C GLN A 262 8.25 39.86 13.83
N VAL A 263 7.36 38.95 14.25
CA VAL A 263 5.97 39.28 14.58
C VAL A 263 5.89 40.29 15.70
N SER A 264 6.80 40.26 16.68
CA SER A 264 6.84 41.24 17.79
C SER A 264 7.02 42.70 17.34
N LYS A 265 7.50 42.93 16.10
CA LYS A 265 7.71 44.25 15.51
C LYS A 265 6.47 44.77 14.76
N LEU A 266 5.43 43.96 14.58
CA LEU A 266 4.18 44.37 13.93
C LEU A 266 3.28 45.19 14.86
N PRO A 267 2.27 45.91 14.33
CA PRO A 267 1.19 46.49 15.13
C PRO A 267 0.45 45.45 15.99
N ALA A 268 -0.03 45.86 17.17
CA ALA A 268 -0.60 44.96 18.18
C ALA A 268 -1.83 44.15 17.70
N ASN A 269 -2.64 44.71 16.80
CA ASN A 269 -3.78 44.02 16.20
C ASN A 269 -3.33 42.84 15.32
N GLN A 270 -2.30 43.02 14.50
CA GLN A 270 -1.75 41.96 13.65
C GLN A 270 -1.06 40.87 14.48
N GLN A 271 -0.33 41.27 15.53
CA GLN A 271 0.24 40.31 16.48
C GLN A 271 -0.84 39.39 17.06
N THR A 272 -1.93 39.99 17.53
CA THR A 272 -3.06 39.24 18.12
C THR A 272 -3.69 38.27 17.12
N SER A 273 -3.81 38.66 15.85
CA SER A 273 -4.32 37.79 14.78
C SER A 273 -3.41 36.60 14.46
N LEU A 274 -2.11 36.69 14.76
CA LEU A 274 -1.12 35.67 14.43
C LEU A 274 -0.78 34.74 15.61
N THR A 275 -1.11 35.10 16.85
CA THR A 275 -0.72 34.32 18.04
C THR A 275 -1.12 32.85 17.94
N ALA A 276 -2.38 32.56 17.62
CA ALA A 276 -2.88 31.18 17.59
C ALA A 276 -2.19 30.33 16.50
N ILE A 277 -1.93 30.90 15.31
CA ILE A 277 -1.27 30.17 14.23
C ILE A 277 0.21 29.94 14.54
N LEU A 278 0.88 30.88 15.22
CA LEU A 278 2.27 30.69 15.63
C LEU A 278 2.40 29.58 16.66
N ASP A 279 1.47 29.48 17.62
CA ASP A 279 1.47 28.41 18.61
C ASP A 279 1.16 27.04 17.98
N GLU A 280 0.26 27.01 16.99
CA GLU A 280 0.01 25.82 16.17
C GLU A 280 1.25 25.39 15.37
N MET A 281 1.93 26.34 14.72
CA MET A 281 3.17 26.09 13.98
C MET A 281 4.27 25.55 14.90
N ASP A 282 4.46 26.15 16.07
CA ASP A 282 5.46 25.72 17.06
C ASP A 282 5.22 24.28 17.53
N ALA A 283 3.96 23.93 17.81
CA ALA A 283 3.59 22.58 18.22
C ALA A 283 3.62 21.56 17.08
N GLY A 284 3.38 22.00 15.85
CA GLY A 284 3.26 21.14 14.66
C GLY A 284 4.54 21.02 13.82
N LEU A 285 5.54 21.86 14.05
CA LEU A 285 6.81 21.81 13.31
C LEU A 285 7.63 20.60 13.74
N SER A 286 8.03 19.85 12.73
CA SER A 286 8.76 18.59 12.85
C SER A 286 9.53 18.36 11.55
N SER A 287 10.31 17.29 11.48
CA SER A 287 10.99 16.89 10.24
C SER A 287 10.03 16.75 9.05
N ASP A 288 8.78 16.31 9.28
CA ASP A 288 7.77 16.13 8.21
C ASP A 288 7.17 17.46 7.71
N THR A 289 7.08 18.47 8.57
CA THR A 289 6.36 19.72 8.30
C THR A 289 7.30 20.89 8.04
N LEU A 290 8.58 20.79 8.39
CA LEU A 290 9.61 21.79 8.12
C LEU A 290 9.67 22.25 6.65
N PRO A 291 9.50 21.39 5.62
CA PRO A 291 9.50 21.84 4.22
C PRO A 291 8.45 22.93 3.91
N ARG A 292 7.36 23.02 4.69
CA ARG A 292 6.34 24.08 4.56
C ARG A 292 6.93 25.48 4.77
N LEU A 293 8.04 25.61 5.50
CA LEU A 293 8.73 26.88 5.75
C LEU A 293 9.91 27.16 4.82
N SER A 294 10.11 26.37 3.76
CA SER A 294 11.25 26.51 2.85
C SER A 294 11.42 27.91 2.23
N ASP A 295 10.32 28.60 1.89
CA ASP A 295 10.39 29.96 1.35
C ASP A 295 10.80 30.98 2.43
N TYR A 296 10.27 30.85 3.65
CA TYR A 296 10.66 31.69 4.80
C TYR A 296 12.10 31.43 5.22
N GLU A 297 12.55 30.18 5.19
CA GLU A 297 13.95 29.85 5.45
C GLU A 297 14.89 30.57 4.47
N ARG A 298 14.54 30.58 3.17
CA ARG A 298 15.38 31.20 2.13
C ARG A 298 15.34 32.74 2.16
N LEU A 299 14.17 33.32 2.43
CA LEU A 299 13.90 34.74 2.20
C LEU A 299 13.60 35.54 3.47
N GLY A 300 13.34 34.87 4.59
CA GLY A 300 12.89 35.45 5.85
C GLY A 300 13.90 36.36 6.55
N GLU A 301 15.16 36.34 6.12
CA GLU A 301 16.22 37.21 6.64
C GLU A 301 16.72 38.24 5.63
N VAL A 302 16.20 38.25 4.41
CA VAL A 302 16.72 39.14 3.36
C VAL A 302 16.24 40.57 3.63
N ASP A 303 17.19 41.46 3.95
CA ASP A 303 16.93 42.83 4.42
C ASP A 303 16.09 43.69 3.47
N ASN A 304 16.12 43.41 2.17
CA ASN A 304 15.36 44.15 1.17
C ASN A 304 13.88 43.73 1.05
N ILE A 305 13.46 42.67 1.75
CA ILE A 305 12.05 42.24 1.78
C ILE A 305 11.39 42.89 3.01
N PRO A 306 10.23 43.56 2.88
CA PRO A 306 9.51 44.10 4.04
C PRO A 306 9.17 43.02 5.07
N ILE A 307 9.14 43.37 6.36
CA ILE A 307 8.91 42.41 7.44
C ILE A 307 7.55 41.68 7.31
N ASP A 308 6.50 42.40 6.91
CA ASP A 308 5.17 41.86 6.64
C ASP A 308 5.25 40.76 5.58
N ASN A 309 6.01 40.97 4.51
CA ASN A 309 6.20 40.00 3.45
C ASN A 309 6.97 38.76 3.91
N ARG A 310 7.95 38.92 4.79
CA ARG A 310 8.71 37.78 5.35
C ARG A 310 7.80 36.92 6.23
N ILE A 311 7.00 37.53 7.09
CA ILE A 311 6.04 36.82 7.95
C ILE A 311 4.98 36.11 7.09
N ALA A 312 4.50 36.75 6.02
CA ALA A 312 3.56 36.16 5.08
C ALA A 312 4.09 34.86 4.47
N LEU A 313 5.37 34.82 4.06
CA LEU A 313 6.00 33.59 3.52
C LEU A 313 5.93 32.42 4.51
N ALA A 314 6.09 32.68 5.81
CA ALA A 314 6.03 31.64 6.83
C ALA A 314 4.59 31.12 7.03
N VAL A 315 3.66 32.04 7.27
CA VAL A 315 2.25 31.71 7.55
C VAL A 315 1.59 31.07 6.33
N ALA A 316 1.78 31.66 5.15
CA ALA A 316 1.23 31.10 3.92
C ALA A 316 1.93 29.78 3.54
N GLY A 317 3.22 29.63 3.78
CA GLY A 317 3.92 28.34 3.61
C GLY A 317 3.33 27.23 4.49
N TRP A 318 2.99 27.56 5.74
CA TRP A 318 2.32 26.62 6.64
C TRP A 318 0.93 26.18 6.15
N LEU A 319 0.14 27.13 5.61
CA LEU A 319 -1.26 26.94 5.20
C LEU A 319 -1.42 26.39 3.78
N LEU A 320 -0.56 26.79 2.84
CA LEU A 320 -0.62 26.46 1.40
C LEU A 320 0.45 25.45 0.97
N GLY A 321 1.35 25.09 1.89
CA GLY A 321 2.46 24.17 1.65
C GLY A 321 3.69 24.85 1.05
N ALA A 322 4.75 24.06 0.89
CA ALA A 322 6.03 24.51 0.34
C ALA A 322 5.88 25.19 -1.03
N GLY A 323 6.68 26.22 -1.29
CA GLY A 323 6.68 26.94 -2.57
C GLY A 323 5.41 27.76 -2.80
N SER A 324 4.77 28.27 -1.74
CA SER A 324 3.61 29.16 -1.90
C SER A 324 3.99 30.50 -2.52
N GLY A 325 5.15 31.04 -2.13
CA GLY A 325 5.63 32.34 -2.60
C GLY A 325 4.75 33.53 -2.21
N GLU A 326 3.71 33.33 -1.41
CA GLU A 326 2.78 34.38 -1.01
C GLU A 326 3.46 35.34 -0.02
N GLN A 327 3.44 36.63 -0.34
CA GLN A 327 4.13 37.70 0.38
C GLN A 327 3.18 38.76 0.94
N ASN A 328 1.88 38.62 0.71
CA ASN A 328 0.88 39.53 1.22
C ASN A 328 0.38 39.04 2.59
N LEU A 329 0.75 39.77 3.64
CA LEU A 329 0.37 39.43 5.01
C LEU A 329 -1.15 39.46 5.23
N SER A 330 -1.88 40.35 4.56
CA SER A 330 -3.35 40.41 4.67
C SER A 330 -3.99 39.13 4.12
N ILE A 331 -3.49 38.64 2.97
CA ILE A 331 -3.92 37.36 2.40
C ILE A 331 -3.55 36.22 3.36
N ALA A 332 -2.31 36.18 3.87
CA ALA A 332 -1.87 35.15 4.80
C ALA A 332 -2.73 35.08 6.08
N ILE A 333 -3.13 36.24 6.64
CA ILE A 333 -4.06 36.31 7.77
C ILE A 333 -5.47 35.84 7.37
N SER A 334 -5.95 36.24 6.20
CA SER A 334 -7.25 35.78 5.66
C SER A 334 -7.31 34.26 5.52
N LEU A 335 -6.22 33.65 5.04
CA LEU A 335 -6.10 32.20 4.84
C LEU A 335 -6.26 31.38 6.13
N ILE A 336 -5.89 31.93 7.29
CA ILE A 336 -6.12 31.27 8.60
C ILE A 336 -7.62 31.03 8.78
N LYS A 337 -8.43 32.08 8.58
CA LYS A 337 -9.89 31.99 8.72
C LYS A 337 -10.51 31.11 7.64
N VAL A 338 -10.01 31.18 6.39
CA VAL A 338 -10.46 30.32 5.29
C VAL A 338 -10.24 28.86 5.63
N ARG A 339 -9.03 28.48 6.09
CA ARG A 339 -8.71 27.10 6.51
C ARG A 339 -9.69 26.61 7.58
N ASP A 340 -9.92 27.41 8.62
CA ASP A 340 -10.78 27.01 9.73
C ASP A 340 -12.24 26.80 9.27
N LEU A 341 -12.75 27.70 8.42
CA LEU A 341 -14.08 27.59 7.82
C LEU A 341 -14.20 26.37 6.89
N VAL A 342 -13.18 26.09 6.09
CA VAL A 342 -13.14 24.89 5.23
C VAL A 342 -13.14 23.63 6.08
N ALA A 343 -12.32 23.56 7.14
CA ALA A 343 -12.31 22.43 8.06
C ALA A 343 -13.67 22.23 8.76
N GLU A 344 -14.33 23.32 9.16
CA GLU A 344 -15.68 23.31 9.74
C GLU A 344 -16.73 22.82 8.73
N TYR A 345 -16.68 23.30 7.49
CA TYR A 345 -17.59 22.86 6.42
C TYR A 345 -17.52 21.35 6.21
N LEU A 346 -16.31 20.79 6.23
CA LEU A 346 -16.07 19.37 6.00
C LEU A 346 -16.47 18.49 7.19
N SER A 347 -16.50 19.03 8.41
CA SER A 347 -16.82 18.28 9.63
C SER A 347 -18.30 18.37 10.03
N THR A 348 -18.99 19.47 9.71
CA THR A 348 -20.36 19.69 10.17
C THR A 348 -21.42 18.93 9.36
N ALA A 349 -22.32 18.25 10.08
CA ALA A 349 -23.50 17.62 9.49
C ALA A 349 -24.61 18.64 9.14
N ASP A 350 -24.59 19.84 9.74
CA ASP A 350 -25.64 20.85 9.57
C ASP A 350 -25.55 21.55 8.20
N ALA A 351 -26.57 21.35 7.36
CA ALA A 351 -26.67 21.98 6.04
C ALA A 351 -26.85 23.51 6.12
N ALA A 352 -27.54 24.03 7.13
CA ALA A 352 -27.71 25.46 7.31
C ALA A 352 -26.37 26.12 7.66
N ARG A 353 -25.59 25.50 8.55
CA ARG A 353 -24.23 25.95 8.86
C ARG A 353 -23.31 25.93 7.64
N ARG A 354 -23.34 24.85 6.83
CA ARG A 354 -22.55 24.79 5.58
C ARG A 354 -22.88 25.94 4.63
N LYS A 355 -24.17 26.28 4.48
CA LYS A 355 -24.59 27.42 3.65
C LYS A 355 -24.09 28.76 4.22
N ALA A 356 -24.13 28.95 5.54
CA ALA A 356 -23.60 30.15 6.18
C ALA A 356 -22.09 30.29 5.98
N ILE A 357 -21.34 29.19 6.09
CA ILE A 357 -19.88 29.16 5.86
C ILE A 357 -19.55 29.61 4.43
N LEU A 358 -20.29 29.17 3.42
CA LEU A 358 -20.07 29.62 2.04
C LEU A 358 -20.24 31.14 1.88
N GLY A 359 -21.22 31.73 2.58
CA GLY A 359 -21.40 33.18 2.61
C GLY A 359 -20.31 33.93 3.39
N GLU A 360 -19.72 33.31 4.42
CA GLU A 360 -18.54 33.86 5.10
C GLU A 360 -17.32 33.82 4.19
N LEU A 361 -17.07 32.67 3.54
CA LEU A 361 -15.93 32.47 2.63
C LEU A 361 -15.96 33.48 1.49
N SER A 362 -17.11 33.75 0.86
CA SER A 362 -17.21 34.69 -0.27
C SER A 362 -16.78 36.13 0.04
N ASN A 363 -16.63 36.49 1.32
CA ASN A 363 -16.20 37.82 1.76
C ASN A 363 -14.71 37.87 2.15
N LEU A 364 -13.96 36.77 2.02
CA LEU A 364 -12.56 36.68 2.41
C LEU A 364 -11.65 36.71 1.17
N GLU A 365 -10.62 37.57 1.19
CA GLU A 365 -9.65 37.68 0.09
C GLU A 365 -8.92 36.36 -0.20
N GLY A 366 -8.69 35.51 0.81
CA GLY A 366 -8.03 34.21 0.64
C GLY A 366 -8.93 33.07 0.16
N SER A 367 -10.19 33.32 -0.21
CA SER A 367 -11.17 32.26 -0.54
C SER A 367 -11.14 31.83 -2.02
N GLU A 368 -10.09 32.15 -2.77
CA GLU A 368 -9.97 31.72 -4.15
C GLU A 368 -9.84 30.19 -4.24
N ALA A 369 -10.42 29.60 -5.29
CA ALA A 369 -10.41 28.15 -5.51
C ALA A 369 -8.99 27.55 -5.51
N GLU A 370 -8.01 28.28 -6.04
CA GLU A 370 -6.60 27.88 -6.03
C GLU A 370 -6.03 27.76 -4.62
N TYR A 371 -6.32 28.71 -3.73
CA TYR A 371 -5.88 28.64 -2.33
C TYR A 371 -6.56 27.49 -1.59
N VAL A 372 -7.88 27.32 -1.77
CA VAL A 372 -8.61 26.23 -1.12
C VAL A 372 -8.11 24.85 -1.60
N ASP A 373 -7.89 24.65 -2.90
CA ASP A 373 -7.34 23.39 -3.45
C ASP A 373 -5.94 23.07 -2.87
N ARG A 374 -5.15 24.10 -2.50
CA ARG A 374 -3.86 23.94 -1.82
C ARG A 374 -3.96 23.70 -0.31
N ILE A 375 -4.96 24.29 0.36
CA ILE A 375 -5.22 24.08 1.80
C ILE A 375 -5.69 22.65 2.05
N LEU A 376 -6.59 22.14 1.21
CA LEU A 376 -7.30 20.88 1.44
C LEU A 376 -6.37 19.69 1.79
N PRO A 377 -5.28 19.40 1.06
CA PRO A 377 -4.37 18.30 1.38
C PRO A 377 -3.64 18.46 2.72
N LEU A 378 -3.52 19.68 3.23
CA LEU A 378 -2.71 20.03 4.41
C LEU A 378 -3.52 20.07 5.70
N LEU A 379 -4.85 19.99 5.61
CA LEU A 379 -5.73 19.86 6.75
C LEU A 379 -5.44 18.57 7.52
N THR A 380 -5.44 18.65 8.84
CA THR A 380 -5.51 17.48 9.71
C THR A 380 -6.85 16.76 9.50
N PRO A 381 -7.02 15.51 9.99
CA PRO A 381 -8.33 14.85 9.97
C PRO A 381 -9.42 15.76 10.58
N VAL A 382 -10.58 15.83 9.90
CA VAL A 382 -11.64 16.81 10.22
C VAL A 382 -12.69 16.25 11.16
N LEU A 383 -12.71 14.92 11.33
CA LEU A 383 -13.58 14.25 12.28
C LEU A 383 -12.75 13.64 13.42
N PRO A 384 -13.17 13.80 14.68
CA PRO A 384 -12.56 13.07 15.79
C PRO A 384 -12.88 11.58 15.69
N TRP A 385 -12.21 10.74 16.46
CA TRP A 385 -12.62 9.35 16.63
C TRP A 385 -13.94 9.27 17.42
N PRO A 386 -14.85 8.32 17.12
CA PRO A 386 -16.03 8.09 17.95
C PRO A 386 -15.65 7.73 19.39
N GLU A 387 -16.52 8.04 20.35
CA GLU A 387 -16.38 7.56 21.73
C GLU A 387 -16.30 6.02 21.76
N ASP A 388 -15.49 5.47 22.66
CA ASP A 388 -15.25 4.03 22.84
C ASP A 388 -14.71 3.26 21.61
N SER A 389 -14.37 3.95 20.51
CA SER A 389 -13.80 3.30 19.33
C SER A 389 -12.36 2.84 19.55
N ARG A 390 -11.62 3.44 20.49
CA ARG A 390 -10.21 3.14 20.76
C ARG A 390 -10.06 1.78 21.45
N HIS A 391 -9.15 0.96 20.94
CA HIS A 391 -8.81 -0.30 21.60
C HIS A 391 -8.10 -0.04 22.95
N PRO A 392 -8.46 -0.74 24.04
CA PRO A 392 -7.94 -0.44 25.38
C PRO A 392 -6.45 -0.74 25.56
N GLN A 393 -5.92 -1.74 24.85
CA GLN A 393 -4.54 -2.23 25.03
C GLN A 393 -3.62 -1.98 23.82
N ILE A 394 -4.17 -1.68 22.65
CA ILE A 394 -3.38 -1.63 21.41
C ILE A 394 -3.38 -0.18 20.93
N ALA A 395 -2.24 0.49 21.10
CA ALA A 395 -2.08 1.88 20.69
C ALA A 395 -2.35 2.05 19.18
N GLY A 396 -3.08 3.09 18.82
CA GLY A 396 -3.42 3.40 17.42
C GLY A 396 -4.46 2.47 16.78
N MET A 397 -5.02 1.51 17.51
CA MET A 397 -6.11 0.66 16.99
C MET A 397 -7.48 1.24 17.34
N PHE A 398 -8.36 1.32 16.34
CA PHE A 398 -9.74 1.79 16.51
C PHE A 398 -10.72 0.87 15.78
N THR A 399 -11.94 0.76 16.33
CA THR A 399 -13.08 0.07 15.72
C THR A 399 -14.22 1.05 15.53
N VAL A 400 -14.66 1.23 14.29
CA VAL A 400 -15.78 2.12 13.95
C VAL A 400 -16.91 1.29 13.37
N SER A 401 -18.10 1.47 13.92
CA SER A 401 -19.31 0.77 13.50
C SER A 401 -20.46 1.77 13.33
N THR A 402 -21.17 1.64 12.21
CA THR A 402 -22.37 2.42 11.87
C THR A 402 -23.42 1.46 11.28
N ASP A 403 -24.64 1.94 11.07
CA ASP A 403 -25.69 1.15 10.42
C ASP A 403 -25.33 0.75 8.98
N SER A 404 -24.42 1.48 8.33
CA SER A 404 -24.08 1.29 6.91
C SER A 404 -22.77 0.55 6.67
N PHE A 405 -21.81 0.64 7.59
CA PHE A 405 -20.48 0.03 7.45
C PHE A 405 -19.80 -0.15 8.81
N GLN A 406 -18.85 -1.07 8.85
CA GLN A 406 -17.97 -1.32 9.98
C GLN A 406 -16.54 -1.53 9.49
N TYR A 407 -15.55 -1.04 10.25
CA TYR A 407 -14.14 -1.34 10.01
C TYR A 407 -13.32 -1.29 11.30
N VAL A 408 -12.16 -1.94 11.25
CA VAL A 408 -11.08 -1.77 12.23
C VAL A 408 -9.88 -1.13 11.53
N ILE A 409 -9.14 -0.28 12.24
CA ILE A 409 -7.99 0.44 11.69
C ILE A 409 -6.81 0.37 12.66
N GLN A 410 -5.60 0.26 12.12
CA GLN A 410 -4.34 0.41 12.84
C GLN A 410 -3.56 1.60 12.29
N LEU A 411 -3.29 2.60 13.14
CA LEU A 411 -2.35 3.68 12.86
C LEU A 411 -0.92 3.21 13.14
N PRO A 412 0.09 3.70 12.40
CA PRO A 412 1.48 3.37 12.65
C PRO A 412 1.98 3.96 13.99
N PRO A 413 3.07 3.42 14.56
CA PRO A 413 3.77 4.04 15.67
C PRO A 413 4.13 5.50 15.37
N GLU A 414 4.13 6.35 16.41
CA GLU A 414 4.46 7.78 16.30
C GLU A 414 3.57 8.55 15.30
N TYR A 415 2.33 8.08 15.07
CA TYR A 415 1.39 8.74 14.17
C TYR A 415 1.20 10.25 14.51
N ASN A 416 1.58 11.08 13.56
CA ASN A 416 1.39 12.53 13.52
C ASN A 416 0.31 12.92 12.48
N PRO A 417 -0.81 13.57 12.84
CA PRO A 417 -1.88 13.95 11.91
C PRO A 417 -1.49 14.99 10.85
N LEU A 418 -0.33 15.64 10.97
CA LEU A 418 0.19 16.59 9.98
C LEU A 418 1.01 15.92 8.86
N ARG A 419 1.37 14.64 9.03
CA ARG A 419 1.99 13.78 8.01
C ARG A 419 0.93 13.00 7.26
N GLN A 420 1.10 12.77 5.97
CA GLN A 420 0.23 11.91 5.18
C GLN A 420 0.81 10.49 5.11
N TYR A 421 -0.03 9.48 5.32
CA TYR A 421 0.40 8.08 5.38
C TYR A 421 -0.15 7.27 4.22
N PRO A 422 0.64 6.37 3.60
CA PRO A 422 0.11 5.37 2.71
C PRO A 422 -0.84 4.43 3.47
N CYS A 423 -1.82 3.86 2.77
CA CYS A 423 -2.88 3.06 3.38
C CYS A 423 -3.10 1.75 2.62
N VAL A 424 -3.30 0.65 3.36
CA VAL A 424 -3.84 -0.60 2.83
C VAL A 424 -5.28 -0.76 3.29
N VAL A 425 -6.20 -0.85 2.34
CA VAL A 425 -7.58 -1.31 2.57
C VAL A 425 -7.58 -2.84 2.47
N ALA A 426 -7.56 -3.52 3.61
CA ALA A 426 -7.36 -4.96 3.74
C ALA A 426 -8.68 -5.71 3.90
N LEU A 427 -9.09 -6.43 2.86
CA LEU A 427 -10.33 -7.19 2.80
C LEU A 427 -10.13 -8.61 3.32
N HIS A 428 -10.91 -8.95 4.34
CA HIS A 428 -10.85 -10.26 5.00
C HIS A 428 -11.37 -11.39 4.10
N GLU A 429 -10.85 -12.60 4.33
CA GLU A 429 -11.43 -13.83 3.80
C GLU A 429 -12.84 -14.06 4.37
N SER A 430 -13.71 -14.77 3.65
CA SER A 430 -15.03 -15.12 4.14
C SER A 430 -14.96 -15.84 5.50
N GLN A 431 -15.87 -15.45 6.40
CA GLN A 431 -16.00 -16.03 7.75
C GLN A 431 -14.74 -15.91 8.63
N SER A 432 -13.74 -15.11 8.24
CA SER A 432 -12.60 -14.77 9.08
C SER A 432 -12.86 -13.48 9.86
N PRO A 433 -12.44 -13.39 11.14
CA PRO A 433 -12.42 -12.13 11.87
C PRO A 433 -11.65 -11.03 11.12
N VAL A 434 -12.17 -9.81 11.17
CA VAL A 434 -11.60 -8.68 10.43
C VAL A 434 -10.26 -8.23 11.02
N GLU A 435 -10.08 -8.41 12.33
CA GLU A 435 -8.86 -8.12 13.09
C GLU A 435 -7.66 -8.94 12.62
N ASN A 436 -7.90 -10.14 12.06
CA ASN A 436 -6.83 -10.96 11.48
C ASN A 436 -6.12 -10.23 10.32
N GLN A 437 -6.79 -9.29 9.64
CA GLN A 437 -6.12 -8.46 8.64
C GLN A 437 -5.09 -7.53 9.29
N LEU A 438 -5.41 -6.93 10.45
CA LEU A 438 -4.44 -6.11 11.18
C LEU A 438 -3.26 -6.94 11.68
N ASP A 439 -3.51 -8.15 12.16
CA ASP A 439 -2.45 -9.07 12.59
C ASP A 439 -1.53 -9.47 11.42
N TRP A 440 -2.09 -9.70 10.23
CA TRP A 440 -1.30 -10.08 9.06
C TRP A 440 -0.46 -8.92 8.53
N TRP A 441 -1.06 -7.74 8.33
CA TRP A 441 -0.37 -6.58 7.77
C TRP A 441 0.54 -5.87 8.78
N SER A 442 0.04 -5.62 10.00
CA SER A 442 0.74 -4.85 11.03
C SER A 442 1.45 -5.73 12.06
N GLY A 443 1.28 -7.06 12.00
CA GLY A 443 1.85 -8.01 12.96
C GLY A 443 1.01 -8.10 14.24
N GLY A 444 0.93 -9.29 14.85
CA GLY A 444 0.23 -9.49 16.12
C GLY A 444 0.80 -8.62 17.25
N TYR A 445 -0.06 -8.24 18.21
CA TYR A 445 0.33 -7.45 19.38
C TYR A 445 1.34 -8.21 20.24
N ARG A 446 2.41 -7.53 20.65
CA ARG A 446 3.43 -8.08 21.55
C ARG A 446 3.45 -7.26 22.84
N GLU A 447 3.02 -7.89 23.93
CA GLU A 447 2.95 -7.25 25.25
C GLU A 447 4.31 -6.72 25.73
N GLN A 448 5.40 -7.44 25.44
CA GLN A 448 6.76 -7.03 25.83
C GLN A 448 7.24 -5.74 25.13
N LEU A 449 6.62 -5.40 24.00
CA LEU A 449 6.96 -4.23 23.19
C LEU A 449 5.83 -3.18 23.21
N GLU A 450 4.75 -3.44 23.96
CA GLU A 450 3.53 -2.63 24.03
C GLU A 450 3.00 -2.19 22.65
N GLY A 451 3.14 -3.04 21.64
CA GLY A 451 2.87 -2.63 20.26
C GLY A 451 2.89 -3.74 19.22
N ARG A 452 2.61 -3.32 17.98
CA ARG A 452 2.65 -4.15 16.77
C ARG A 452 3.93 -3.85 15.99
N MET A 453 4.66 -4.89 15.60
CA MET A 453 5.98 -4.79 14.95
C MET A 453 6.06 -5.50 13.59
N GLY A 454 4.92 -5.71 12.94
CA GLY A 454 4.87 -6.24 11.57
C GLY A 454 5.20 -5.17 10.52
N TYR A 455 5.18 -5.57 9.25
CA TYR A 455 5.66 -4.72 8.15
C TYR A 455 4.84 -3.44 7.95
N GLY A 456 3.53 -3.45 8.20
CA GLY A 456 2.69 -2.25 8.14
C GLY A 456 3.10 -1.20 9.16
N SER A 457 3.28 -1.63 10.42
CA SER A 457 3.80 -0.77 11.48
C SER A 457 5.24 -0.34 11.20
N ARG A 458 6.11 -1.22 10.70
CA ARG A 458 7.51 -0.89 10.36
C ARG A 458 7.64 0.12 9.22
N SER A 459 6.78 0.03 8.21
CA SER A 459 6.87 0.84 7.00
C SER A 459 6.00 2.11 7.05
N GLY A 460 5.40 2.41 8.20
CA GLY A 460 4.58 3.62 8.37
C GLY A 460 3.27 3.61 7.58
N PHE A 461 2.65 2.44 7.40
CA PHE A 461 1.35 2.33 6.74
C PHE A 461 0.20 2.37 7.75
N ILE A 462 -0.89 3.01 7.34
CA ILE A 462 -2.20 2.82 7.96
C ILE A 462 -2.84 1.56 7.36
N VAL A 463 -3.42 0.69 8.19
CA VAL A 463 -4.16 -0.48 7.72
C VAL A 463 -5.62 -0.32 8.11
N VAL A 464 -6.52 -0.24 7.12
CA VAL A 464 -7.98 -0.17 7.30
C VAL A 464 -8.56 -1.51 6.85
N ALA A 465 -9.21 -2.23 7.75
CA ALA A 465 -9.86 -3.51 7.44
C ALA A 465 -11.39 -3.35 7.56
N PRO A 466 -12.10 -3.10 6.43
CA PRO A 466 -13.54 -2.98 6.42
C PRO A 466 -14.22 -4.35 6.39
N VAL A 467 -15.42 -4.41 6.97
CA VAL A 467 -16.31 -5.56 6.87
C VAL A 467 -17.15 -5.40 5.60
N TRP A 468 -16.76 -6.10 4.53
CA TRP A 468 -17.49 -6.06 3.26
C TRP A 468 -18.75 -6.94 3.30
N SER A 469 -18.69 -8.07 4.03
CA SER A 469 -19.71 -9.10 4.05
C SER A 469 -20.86 -8.80 5.04
N ARG A 470 -22.04 -9.39 4.80
CA ARG A 470 -23.06 -9.53 5.85
C ARG A 470 -22.77 -10.74 6.73
N SER A 471 -23.36 -10.79 7.93
CA SER A 471 -23.20 -11.93 8.85
C SER A 471 -23.57 -13.26 8.17
N GLY A 472 -22.70 -14.26 8.33
CA GLY A 472 -22.88 -15.62 7.77
C GLY A 472 -22.64 -15.76 6.26
N GLN A 473 -22.27 -14.68 5.55
CA GLN A 473 -21.99 -14.73 4.13
C GLN A 473 -20.71 -15.52 3.82
N ARG A 474 -20.83 -16.49 2.89
CA ARG A 474 -19.77 -17.49 2.60
C ARG A 474 -18.91 -17.19 1.39
N ALA A 475 -19.35 -16.29 0.52
CA ALA A 475 -18.67 -15.93 -0.72
C ALA A 475 -18.91 -14.47 -1.03
N TYR A 476 -18.00 -13.85 -1.77
CA TYR A 476 -18.17 -12.51 -2.29
C TYR A 476 -19.27 -12.49 -3.36
N GLU A 477 -20.28 -11.64 -3.17
CA GLU A 477 -21.49 -11.65 -4.00
C GLU A 477 -21.45 -10.63 -5.13
N TYR A 478 -20.42 -9.78 -5.19
CA TYR A 478 -20.22 -8.72 -6.20
C TYR A 478 -21.31 -7.64 -6.18
N THR A 479 -22.03 -7.50 -5.07
CA THR A 479 -23.16 -6.57 -4.95
C THR A 479 -22.69 -5.12 -4.79
N PRO A 480 -23.47 -4.14 -5.27
CA PRO A 480 -23.19 -2.72 -5.01
C PRO A 480 -23.09 -2.39 -3.51
N GLN A 481 -23.83 -3.11 -2.66
CA GLN A 481 -23.81 -2.93 -1.20
C GLN A 481 -22.48 -3.34 -0.58
N GLU A 482 -21.84 -4.43 -1.04
CA GLU A 482 -20.50 -4.82 -0.57
C GLU A 482 -19.47 -3.74 -0.94
N HIS A 483 -19.55 -3.20 -2.16
CA HIS A 483 -18.72 -2.06 -2.59
C HIS A 483 -18.94 -0.83 -1.71
N GLN A 484 -20.21 -0.47 -1.49
CA GLN A 484 -20.60 0.69 -0.71
C GLN A 484 -20.04 0.60 0.73
N ARG A 485 -20.08 -0.56 1.39
CA ARG A 485 -19.51 -0.75 2.73
C ARG A 485 -18.02 -0.42 2.77
N VAL A 486 -17.26 -0.97 1.82
CA VAL A 486 -15.80 -0.77 1.75
C VAL A 486 -15.46 0.68 1.40
N LEU A 487 -16.13 1.27 0.41
CA LEU A 487 -15.90 2.66 0.00
C LEU A 487 -16.30 3.65 1.10
N ALA A 488 -17.43 3.42 1.78
CA ALA A 488 -17.88 4.28 2.88
C ALA A 488 -16.92 4.20 4.08
N ALA A 489 -16.49 2.99 4.46
CA ALA A 489 -15.49 2.80 5.51
C ALA A 489 -14.15 3.48 5.17
N THR A 490 -13.68 3.33 3.93
CA THR A 490 -12.44 3.97 3.47
C THR A 490 -12.55 5.49 3.56
N ARG A 491 -13.65 6.07 3.09
CA ARG A 491 -13.89 7.52 3.15
C ARG A 491 -14.04 8.02 4.59
N ASP A 492 -14.68 7.28 5.48
CA ASP A 492 -14.76 7.63 6.90
C ASP A 492 -13.37 7.60 7.56
N ALA A 493 -12.56 6.57 7.28
CA ALA A 493 -11.18 6.51 7.75
C ALA A 493 -10.35 7.70 7.25
N MET A 494 -10.50 8.13 5.99
CA MET A 494 -9.83 9.33 5.45
C MET A 494 -10.26 10.64 6.12
N ARG A 495 -11.43 10.68 6.77
CA ARG A 495 -11.89 11.86 7.53
C ARG A 495 -11.32 11.91 8.95
N ARG A 496 -10.92 10.75 9.51
CA ARG A 496 -10.46 10.56 10.91
C ARG A 496 -8.96 10.30 11.04
N ALA A 497 -8.31 9.85 9.97
CA ALA A 497 -6.89 9.59 9.88
C ALA A 497 -6.28 10.25 8.64
N SER A 498 -5.01 10.65 8.74
CA SER A 498 -4.29 11.36 7.68
C SER A 498 -3.80 10.38 6.61
N ILE A 499 -4.73 9.96 5.77
CA ILE A 499 -4.46 9.02 4.68
C ILE A 499 -4.10 9.79 3.41
N ASP A 500 -2.99 9.42 2.78
CA ASP A 500 -2.65 9.88 1.44
C ASP A 500 -3.60 9.24 0.41
N SER A 501 -4.52 10.02 -0.16
CA SER A 501 -5.47 9.56 -1.18
C SER A 501 -4.83 9.13 -2.51
N ASP A 502 -3.54 9.44 -2.73
CA ASP A 502 -2.76 8.95 -3.86
C ASP A 502 -1.98 7.67 -3.54
N ARG A 503 -2.00 7.19 -2.28
CA ARG A 503 -1.30 5.97 -1.84
C ARG A 503 -2.21 5.02 -1.07
N ILE A 504 -3.43 4.83 -1.56
CA ILE A 504 -4.37 3.83 -1.06
C ILE A 504 -4.26 2.56 -1.93
N PHE A 505 -3.83 1.46 -1.33
CA PHE A 505 -3.78 0.15 -1.94
C PHE A 505 -4.98 -0.68 -1.47
N ILE A 506 -5.62 -1.41 -2.37
CA ILE A 506 -6.67 -2.38 -1.99
C ILE A 506 -6.09 -3.78 -2.04
N ALA A 507 -6.29 -4.53 -0.97
CA ALA A 507 -5.70 -5.86 -0.84
C ALA A 507 -6.67 -6.84 -0.18
N GLY A 508 -6.53 -8.14 -0.43
CA GLY A 508 -7.33 -9.11 0.31
C GLY A 508 -6.94 -10.57 0.10
N HIS A 509 -7.53 -11.42 0.94
CA HIS A 509 -7.30 -12.88 0.97
C HIS A 509 -8.54 -13.64 0.49
N GLY A 510 -8.35 -14.60 -0.43
CA GLY A 510 -9.39 -15.43 -1.03
C GLY A 510 -10.61 -14.64 -1.50
N GLU A 511 -11.76 -14.75 -0.84
CA GLU A 511 -12.95 -13.94 -1.20
C GLU A 511 -12.71 -12.43 -1.05
N GLY A 512 -11.94 -12.01 -0.04
CA GLY A 512 -11.46 -10.63 0.06
C GLY A 512 -10.48 -10.27 -1.05
N GLY A 513 -9.67 -11.23 -1.52
CA GLY A 513 -8.76 -11.04 -2.67
C GLY A 513 -9.51 -10.93 -4.00
N THR A 514 -10.63 -11.65 -4.14
CA THR A 514 -11.58 -11.52 -5.24
C THR A 514 -12.28 -10.16 -5.21
N ALA A 515 -12.76 -9.74 -4.03
CA ALA A 515 -13.38 -8.43 -3.83
C ALA A 515 -12.42 -7.28 -4.14
N ALA A 516 -11.16 -7.38 -3.68
CA ALA A 516 -10.13 -6.39 -3.96
C ALA A 516 -9.89 -6.22 -5.46
N TRP A 517 -9.85 -7.34 -6.19
CA TRP A 517 -9.71 -7.33 -7.64
C TRP A 517 -10.90 -6.67 -8.33
N ASP A 518 -12.13 -7.08 -8.01
CA ASP A 518 -13.34 -6.50 -8.59
C ASP A 518 -13.47 -4.99 -8.32
N MET A 519 -13.26 -4.57 -7.07
CA MET A 519 -13.30 -3.16 -6.68
C MET A 519 -12.21 -2.31 -7.32
N ALA A 520 -11.01 -2.87 -7.49
CA ALA A 520 -9.92 -2.19 -8.18
C ALA A 520 -10.28 -1.85 -9.62
N LEU A 521 -10.96 -2.77 -10.31
CA LEU A 521 -11.37 -2.58 -11.70
C LEU A 521 -12.65 -1.76 -11.85
N ALA A 522 -13.57 -1.85 -10.89
CA ALA A 522 -14.80 -1.04 -10.87
C ALA A 522 -14.51 0.44 -10.59
N HIS A 523 -13.51 0.72 -9.76
CA HIS A 523 -13.09 2.06 -9.35
C HIS A 523 -11.60 2.27 -9.64
N PRO A 524 -11.17 2.19 -10.92
CA PRO A 524 -9.75 2.30 -11.29
C PRO A 524 -9.21 3.70 -11.01
N ASP A 525 -10.12 4.65 -10.76
CA ASP A 525 -9.77 5.99 -10.39
C ASP A 525 -9.22 6.08 -8.98
N LEU A 526 -9.47 5.16 -8.04
CA LEU A 526 -9.18 5.34 -6.60
C LEU A 526 -7.82 4.82 -6.12
N TRP A 527 -7.29 3.77 -6.75
CA TRP A 527 -6.27 2.93 -6.13
C TRP A 527 -4.85 3.22 -6.65
N ALA A 528 -3.87 3.19 -5.75
CA ALA A 528 -2.45 3.17 -6.08
C ALA A 528 -1.97 1.80 -6.58
N GLY A 529 -2.69 0.74 -6.19
CA GLY A 529 -2.45 -0.62 -6.65
C GLY A 529 -3.41 -1.61 -5.99
N MET A 530 -3.49 -2.81 -6.58
CA MET A 530 -4.31 -3.93 -6.11
C MET A 530 -3.44 -5.13 -5.76
N ILE A 531 -3.70 -5.76 -4.62
CA ILE A 531 -3.04 -6.99 -4.18
C ILE A 531 -4.08 -8.09 -3.97
N SER A 532 -4.04 -9.16 -4.75
CA SER A 532 -4.95 -10.30 -4.61
C SER A 532 -4.19 -11.53 -4.14
N ILE A 533 -4.50 -12.04 -2.95
CA ILE A 533 -3.85 -13.21 -2.36
C ILE A 533 -4.83 -14.38 -2.38
N SER A 534 -4.55 -15.40 -3.18
CA SER A 534 -5.43 -16.56 -3.41
C SER A 534 -6.84 -16.20 -3.92
N GLY A 535 -7.00 -15.04 -4.57
CA GLY A 535 -8.29 -14.61 -5.13
C GLY A 535 -8.77 -15.51 -6.26
N THR A 536 -10.10 -15.61 -6.43
CA THR A 536 -10.75 -16.41 -7.48
C THR A 536 -11.70 -15.51 -8.27
N PRO A 537 -11.18 -14.64 -9.16
CA PRO A 537 -11.99 -13.68 -9.89
C PRO A 537 -13.00 -14.38 -10.81
N THR A 538 -14.26 -13.95 -10.76
CA THR A 538 -15.35 -14.41 -11.63
C THR A 538 -16.30 -13.23 -11.96
N LYS A 539 -17.47 -13.53 -12.52
CA LYS A 539 -18.56 -12.58 -12.82
C LYS A 539 -18.08 -11.30 -13.52
N THR A 540 -18.06 -10.16 -12.82
CA THR A 540 -17.76 -8.83 -13.36
C THR A 540 -16.30 -8.66 -13.76
N VAL A 541 -15.35 -9.33 -13.08
CA VAL A 541 -13.90 -9.11 -13.25
C VAL A 541 -13.43 -9.31 -14.71
N PRO A 542 -13.77 -10.41 -15.41
CA PRO A 542 -13.44 -10.58 -16.84
C PRO A 542 -13.96 -9.46 -17.75
N HIS A 543 -15.03 -8.77 -17.35
CA HIS A 543 -15.65 -7.72 -18.16
C HIS A 543 -15.05 -6.32 -17.89
N TYR A 544 -14.24 -6.18 -16.84
CA TYR A 544 -13.56 -4.94 -16.47
C TYR A 544 -12.05 -4.94 -16.77
N GLU A 545 -11.55 -5.94 -17.50
CA GLU A 545 -10.15 -5.98 -17.94
C GLU A 545 -9.63 -4.65 -18.52
N PRO A 546 -10.38 -3.90 -19.37
CA PRO A 546 -9.86 -2.64 -19.92
C PRO A 546 -9.49 -1.61 -18.85
N ASN A 547 -10.19 -1.63 -17.72
CA ASN A 547 -10.02 -0.69 -16.61
C ASN A 547 -8.69 -0.94 -15.88
N SER A 548 -8.18 -2.17 -15.94
CA SER A 548 -6.96 -2.58 -15.26
C SER A 548 -5.70 -1.90 -15.77
N ARG A 549 -5.75 -1.33 -16.98
CA ARG A 549 -4.66 -0.51 -17.55
C ARG A 549 -4.32 0.70 -16.70
N HIS A 550 -5.17 1.09 -15.75
CA HIS A 550 -4.99 2.24 -14.88
C HIS A 550 -4.54 1.88 -13.46
N VAL A 551 -4.47 0.59 -13.11
CA VAL A 551 -4.18 0.14 -11.74
C VAL A 551 -3.05 -0.90 -11.78
N PRO A 552 -1.92 -0.68 -11.08
CA PRO A 552 -0.91 -1.71 -10.87
C PRO A 552 -1.47 -2.91 -10.10
N LEU A 553 -1.20 -4.15 -10.55
CA LEU A 553 -1.78 -5.38 -10.01
C LEU A 553 -0.69 -6.33 -9.51
N TYR A 554 -0.84 -6.84 -8.28
CA TYR A 554 0.02 -7.85 -7.68
C TYR A 554 -0.84 -9.06 -7.27
N MET A 555 -0.65 -10.20 -7.92
CA MET A 555 -1.46 -11.40 -7.68
C MET A 555 -0.57 -12.49 -7.10
N VAL A 556 -0.96 -13.07 -5.96
CA VAL A 556 -0.22 -14.11 -5.26
C VAL A 556 -1.06 -15.37 -5.15
N MET A 557 -0.51 -16.52 -5.53
CA MET A 557 -1.21 -17.80 -5.42
C MET A 557 -0.24 -18.99 -5.29
N GLY A 558 -0.78 -20.15 -4.92
CA GLY A 558 -0.04 -21.41 -4.88
C GLY A 558 -0.18 -22.17 -6.19
N GLU A 559 0.88 -22.86 -6.63
CA GLU A 559 0.89 -23.70 -7.84
C GLU A 559 -0.16 -24.82 -7.80
N LEU A 560 -0.48 -25.33 -6.60
CA LEU A 560 -1.45 -26.39 -6.38
C LEU A 560 -2.78 -25.85 -5.81
N ASP A 561 -3.05 -24.55 -5.91
CA ASP A 561 -4.39 -24.03 -5.62
C ASP A 561 -5.37 -24.59 -6.68
N GLY A 562 -6.28 -25.44 -6.22
CA GLY A 562 -7.26 -26.14 -7.04
C GLY A 562 -8.44 -25.28 -7.49
N ALA A 563 -8.44 -23.96 -7.25
CA ALA A 563 -9.42 -23.03 -7.79
C ALA A 563 -9.28 -22.91 -9.33
N LYS A 564 -9.83 -23.92 -10.02
CA LYS A 564 -9.64 -24.35 -11.42
C LYS A 564 -9.78 -23.34 -12.58
N ALA A 565 -9.88 -22.01 -12.42
CA ALA A 565 -10.29 -21.14 -13.53
C ALA A 565 -9.63 -19.75 -13.66
N GLY A 566 -8.63 -19.40 -12.84
CA GLY A 566 -8.00 -18.07 -12.91
C GLY A 566 -7.05 -17.87 -14.11
N GLY A 567 -6.44 -18.93 -14.63
CA GLY A 567 -5.35 -18.81 -15.62
C GLY A 567 -5.74 -18.09 -16.93
N ALA A 568 -6.97 -18.29 -17.41
CA ALA A 568 -7.47 -17.59 -18.59
C ALA A 568 -7.63 -16.08 -18.31
N ILE A 569 -8.24 -15.74 -17.17
CA ILE A 569 -8.43 -14.36 -16.72
C ILE A 569 -7.07 -13.68 -16.53
N ILE A 570 -6.15 -14.31 -15.79
CA ILE A 570 -4.80 -13.80 -15.54
C ILE A 570 -4.04 -13.54 -16.85
N ASN A 571 -4.20 -14.40 -17.86
CA ASN A 571 -3.53 -14.26 -19.15
C ASN A 571 -3.95 -13.00 -19.93
N ASP A 572 -5.14 -12.45 -19.68
CA ASP A 572 -5.58 -11.19 -20.30
C ASP A 572 -4.77 -10.00 -19.79
N TYR A 573 -4.36 -10.04 -18.51
CA TYR A 573 -3.49 -9.03 -17.88
C TYR A 573 -2.01 -9.18 -18.26
N MET A 574 -1.60 -10.26 -18.94
CA MET A 574 -0.20 -10.46 -19.36
C MET A 574 0.05 -9.88 -20.76
N THR A 575 -0.31 -8.61 -20.94
CA THR A 575 -0.09 -7.86 -22.20
C THR A 575 0.56 -6.51 -21.92
N PHE A 576 1.19 -5.90 -22.93
CA PHE A 576 2.00 -4.68 -22.76
C PHE A 576 1.26 -3.44 -22.23
N ASN A 577 -0.07 -3.46 -22.22
CA ASN A 577 -0.90 -2.36 -21.72
C ASN A 577 -1.21 -2.49 -20.22
N HIS A 578 -0.77 -3.57 -19.58
CA HIS A 578 -1.05 -3.85 -18.18
C HIS A 578 0.21 -3.80 -17.33
N ASP A 579 0.01 -3.29 -16.13
CA ASP A 579 0.98 -3.27 -15.06
C ASP A 579 0.56 -4.37 -14.08
N ALA A 580 0.93 -5.61 -14.38
CA ALA A 580 0.50 -6.78 -13.65
C ALA A 580 1.65 -7.74 -13.38
N MET A 581 1.75 -8.20 -12.14
CA MET A 581 2.70 -9.20 -11.70
C MET A 581 1.97 -10.36 -11.02
N VAL A 582 2.31 -11.58 -11.44
CA VAL A 582 1.73 -12.82 -10.91
C VAL A 582 2.83 -13.61 -10.22
N VAL A 583 2.65 -13.88 -8.93
CA VAL A 583 3.60 -14.61 -8.09
C VAL A 583 3.00 -15.95 -7.69
N MET A 584 3.70 -17.02 -8.07
CA MET A 584 3.25 -18.39 -7.88
C MET A 584 4.19 -19.19 -7.01
N TYR A 585 3.76 -19.56 -5.81
CA TYR A 585 4.56 -20.38 -4.91
C TYR A 585 4.57 -21.85 -5.31
N ARG A 586 5.77 -22.43 -5.41
CA ARG A 586 5.95 -23.81 -5.89
C ARG A 586 5.40 -24.85 -4.91
N GLY A 587 4.57 -25.74 -5.43
CA GLY A 587 3.97 -26.84 -4.69
C GLY A 587 3.04 -26.45 -3.54
N ARG A 588 2.70 -25.16 -3.38
CA ARG A 588 1.78 -24.67 -2.34
C ARG A 588 0.34 -24.66 -2.82
N GLY A 589 -0.59 -24.90 -1.90
CA GLY A 589 -2.03 -24.76 -2.17
C GLY A 589 -2.52 -23.33 -1.90
N ARG A 590 -3.82 -23.21 -1.62
CA ARG A 590 -4.41 -21.97 -1.11
C ARG A 590 -3.89 -21.66 0.29
N GLU A 591 -3.29 -20.48 0.45
CA GLU A 591 -2.71 -20.00 1.71
C GLU A 591 -2.78 -18.46 1.79
N TYR A 592 -2.32 -17.90 2.91
CA TYR A 592 -2.21 -16.45 3.12
C TYR A 592 -0.81 -15.88 2.81
N PHE A 593 0.17 -16.73 2.44
CA PHE A 593 1.50 -16.31 1.95
C PHE A 593 2.17 -15.17 2.74
N TYR A 594 2.25 -15.30 4.08
CA TYR A 594 2.92 -14.32 4.95
C TYR A 594 4.35 -13.99 4.50
N ASP A 595 5.04 -14.96 3.90
CA ASP A 595 6.38 -14.89 3.32
C ASP A 595 6.52 -13.80 2.25
N GLU A 596 5.41 -13.35 1.65
CA GLU A 596 5.35 -12.37 0.58
C GLU A 596 5.30 -10.93 1.11
N LEU A 597 4.88 -10.72 2.36
CA LEU A 597 4.72 -9.39 2.98
C LEU A 597 5.88 -8.42 2.73
N PRO A 598 7.16 -8.80 2.95
CA PRO A 598 8.27 -7.86 2.76
C PRO A 598 8.26 -7.26 1.35
N ARG A 599 8.00 -8.10 0.34
CA ARG A 599 8.02 -7.72 -1.07
C ARG A 599 6.78 -6.97 -1.50
N LEU A 600 5.64 -7.23 -0.85
CA LEU A 600 4.46 -6.39 -1.03
C LEU A 600 4.73 -4.97 -0.56
N PHE A 601 5.40 -4.79 0.60
CA PHE A 601 5.77 -3.46 1.08
C PHE A 601 6.85 -2.80 0.23
N GLU A 602 7.86 -3.55 -0.23
CA GLU A 602 8.82 -3.05 -1.23
C GLU A 602 8.09 -2.53 -2.47
N TRP A 603 7.15 -3.33 -3.02
CA TRP A 603 6.34 -2.93 -4.16
C TRP A 603 5.47 -1.70 -3.88
N MET A 604 4.74 -1.63 -2.77
CA MET A 604 3.90 -0.48 -2.42
C MET A 604 4.72 0.79 -2.13
N THR A 605 5.98 0.65 -1.71
CA THR A 605 6.84 1.77 -1.35
C THR A 605 7.47 2.45 -2.58
N VAL A 606 7.57 1.74 -3.71
CA VAL A 606 8.09 2.31 -4.97
C VAL A 606 7.34 3.59 -5.34
N ASN A 607 8.09 4.64 -5.64
CA ASN A 607 7.54 5.98 -5.93
C ASN A 607 6.59 6.02 -7.13
N SER A 608 6.70 5.08 -8.08
CA SER A 608 5.80 4.96 -9.24
C SER A 608 4.45 4.33 -8.90
N HIS A 609 4.33 3.57 -7.81
CA HIS A 609 3.08 2.96 -7.37
C HIS A 609 2.29 3.95 -6.51
N LYS A 610 1.80 4.97 -7.19
CA LYS A 610 0.85 5.96 -6.69
C LYS A 610 -0.35 5.96 -7.64
N ARG A 611 -1.50 6.35 -7.11
CA ARG A 611 -2.74 6.54 -7.87
C ARG A 611 -2.44 7.36 -9.13
N ARG A 612 -2.69 6.79 -10.31
CA ARG A 612 -2.33 7.45 -11.56
C ARG A 612 -3.02 8.81 -11.70
N LYS A 613 -2.38 9.75 -12.39
CA LYS A 613 -3.01 11.04 -12.72
C LYS A 613 -4.31 10.79 -13.49
N MET A 614 -5.29 11.69 -13.32
CA MET A 614 -6.53 11.61 -14.10
C MET A 614 -6.18 11.59 -15.59
N PRO A 615 -6.66 10.61 -16.36
CA PRO A 615 -6.28 10.47 -17.74
C PRO A 615 -7.01 11.52 -18.59
N ARG A 616 -6.32 11.98 -19.63
CA ARG A 616 -6.93 12.82 -20.67
C ARG A 616 -7.99 12.07 -21.46
N GLU A 617 -7.77 10.77 -21.65
CA GLU A 617 -8.63 9.87 -22.40
C GLU A 617 -9.10 8.72 -21.49
N ILE A 618 -10.40 8.50 -21.45
CA ILE A 618 -11.07 7.45 -20.70
C ILE A 618 -11.46 6.37 -21.70
N GLU A 619 -10.98 5.15 -21.51
CA GLU A 619 -11.34 3.97 -22.30
C GLU A 619 -11.55 2.79 -21.35
N VAL A 620 -12.78 2.67 -20.84
CA VAL A 620 -13.14 1.73 -19.76
C VAL A 620 -14.44 0.99 -20.08
N ALA A 621 -14.80 0.04 -19.21
CA ALA A 621 -16.00 -0.77 -19.30
C ALA A 621 -16.76 -0.77 -17.97
N THR A 622 -18.08 -0.86 -18.04
CA THR A 622 -18.98 -1.00 -16.89
C THR A 622 -20.11 -2.00 -17.19
N ILE A 623 -20.55 -2.76 -16.18
CA ILE A 623 -21.62 -3.78 -16.30
C ILE A 623 -22.50 -3.85 -15.05
N ARG A 624 -22.08 -3.25 -13.93
CA ARG A 624 -22.84 -3.27 -12.67
C ARG A 624 -23.38 -1.89 -12.35
N LYS A 625 -24.61 -1.85 -11.83
CA LYS A 625 -25.21 -0.64 -11.29
C LYS A 625 -24.38 -0.12 -10.11
N GLY A 626 -24.03 1.17 -10.12
CA GLY A 626 -23.14 1.78 -9.13
C GLY A 626 -21.70 2.00 -9.62
N ASP A 627 -21.27 1.27 -10.66
CA ASP A 627 -19.94 1.41 -11.24
C ASP A 627 -19.98 2.43 -12.40
N GLN A 628 -20.25 3.69 -12.05
CA GLN A 628 -20.60 4.74 -13.03
C GLN A 628 -19.67 5.95 -13.00
N PHE A 629 -18.72 5.99 -12.07
CA PHE A 629 -17.80 7.12 -11.90
C PHE A 629 -16.39 6.77 -12.39
N PHE A 630 -15.87 7.55 -13.33
CA PHE A 630 -14.54 7.38 -13.92
C PHE A 630 -13.83 8.73 -14.04
N TRP A 631 -13.01 9.05 -13.03
CA TRP A 631 -12.26 10.32 -12.92
C TRP A 631 -13.16 11.56 -13.07
N TRP A 632 -13.19 12.20 -14.23
CA TRP A 632 -13.94 13.42 -14.49
C TRP A 632 -15.28 13.17 -15.20
N LEU A 633 -15.66 11.90 -15.42
CA LEU A 633 -16.91 11.49 -16.06
C LEU A 633 -17.71 10.57 -15.14
N GLU A 634 -18.95 10.96 -14.87
CA GLU A 634 -19.95 10.13 -14.19
C GLU A 634 -21.10 9.83 -15.15
N LEU A 635 -21.46 8.56 -15.27
CA LEU A 635 -22.59 8.11 -16.07
C LEU A 635 -23.89 8.24 -15.28
N GLY A 636 -24.95 8.74 -15.92
CA GLY A 636 -26.32 8.58 -15.43
C GLY A 636 -26.76 7.11 -15.47
N ASP A 637 -28.06 6.87 -15.30
CA ASP A 637 -28.60 5.51 -15.31
C ASP A 637 -28.15 4.71 -16.54
N LEU A 638 -27.66 3.50 -16.29
CA LEU A 638 -27.20 2.62 -17.36
C LEU A 638 -28.38 2.16 -18.21
N LYS A 639 -28.18 2.13 -19.53
CA LYS A 639 -29.18 1.69 -20.51
C LYS A 639 -29.67 0.27 -20.21
N PRO A 640 -30.95 -0.05 -20.47
CA PRO A 640 -31.47 -1.40 -20.29
C PRO A 640 -30.62 -2.46 -20.99
N GLY A 641 -30.37 -3.57 -20.30
CA GLY A 641 -29.56 -4.70 -20.80
C GLY A 641 -28.04 -4.55 -20.65
N VAL A 642 -27.55 -3.42 -20.13
CA VAL A 642 -26.15 -3.28 -19.68
C VAL A 642 -25.97 -3.74 -18.23
N PRO A 643 -26.74 -3.25 -17.23
CA PRO A 643 -26.56 -3.69 -15.87
C PRO A 643 -26.96 -5.16 -15.70
N VAL A 644 -26.04 -5.99 -15.18
CA VAL A 644 -26.31 -7.39 -14.82
C VAL A 644 -26.34 -7.51 -13.30
N ASP A 645 -27.39 -8.12 -12.76
CA ASP A 645 -27.47 -8.43 -11.33
C ASP A 645 -26.51 -9.58 -11.00
N PRO A 646 -25.52 -9.36 -10.12
CA PRO A 646 -24.55 -10.40 -9.80
C PRO A 646 -25.15 -11.59 -9.04
N LEU A 647 -26.31 -11.46 -8.39
CA LEU A 647 -27.01 -12.57 -7.74
C LEU A 647 -27.79 -13.43 -8.74
N LEU A 648 -28.21 -12.86 -9.87
CA LEU A 648 -28.94 -13.53 -10.95
C LEU A 648 -28.05 -13.76 -12.19
N TRP A 649 -26.72 -13.79 -11.99
CA TRP A 649 -25.73 -13.83 -13.07
C TRP A 649 -25.97 -14.97 -14.07
N ASP A 650 -26.22 -16.19 -13.57
CA ASP A 650 -26.43 -17.38 -14.41
C ASP A 650 -27.81 -17.40 -15.09
N GLN A 651 -28.71 -16.49 -14.72
CA GLN A 651 -30.05 -16.33 -15.30
C GLN A 651 -30.07 -15.20 -16.34
N ALA A 652 -29.00 -14.43 -16.49
CA ALA A 652 -28.93 -13.33 -17.43
C ALA A 652 -28.92 -13.86 -18.87
N GLU A 653 -29.90 -13.45 -19.68
CA GLU A 653 -29.98 -13.84 -21.10
C GLU A 653 -28.73 -13.41 -21.89
N ARG A 654 -28.10 -12.29 -21.49
CA ARG A 654 -26.92 -11.75 -22.13
C ARG A 654 -26.04 -11.00 -21.12
N ILE A 655 -24.76 -11.34 -21.11
CA ILE A 655 -23.74 -10.66 -20.29
C ILE A 655 -22.82 -9.87 -21.23
N ARG A 656 -22.95 -8.54 -21.21
CA ARG A 656 -22.12 -7.66 -22.04
C ARG A 656 -21.87 -6.32 -21.34
N ALA A 657 -20.60 -6.03 -21.07
CA ALA A 657 -20.23 -4.72 -20.56
C ALA A 657 -20.48 -3.59 -21.57
N GLY A 658 -20.94 -2.46 -21.05
CA GLY A 658 -21.01 -1.19 -21.76
C GLY A 658 -19.61 -0.56 -21.84
N LYS A 659 -19.23 -0.09 -23.03
CA LYS A 659 -17.96 0.62 -23.25
C LYS A 659 -18.15 2.11 -22.98
N VAL A 660 -17.17 2.71 -22.33
CA VAL A 660 -17.12 4.13 -22.00
C VAL A 660 -15.87 4.73 -22.66
N SER A 661 -16.07 5.75 -23.48
CA SER A 661 -15.02 6.47 -24.21
C SER A 661 -15.28 7.97 -24.09
N ALA A 662 -14.33 8.70 -23.50
CA ALA A 662 -14.38 10.15 -23.39
C ALA A 662 -12.96 10.75 -23.46
N ALA A 663 -12.82 11.97 -23.96
CA ALA A 663 -11.54 12.64 -24.04
C ALA A 663 -11.63 14.16 -23.81
N ILE A 664 -10.61 14.70 -23.16
CA ILE A 664 -10.31 16.14 -23.14
C ILE A 664 -9.36 16.42 -24.32
N GLY A 665 -9.84 17.09 -25.36
CA GLY A 665 -9.10 17.45 -26.57
C GLY A 665 -8.11 18.60 -26.38
N ALA A 666 -7.62 19.17 -27.47
CA ALA A 666 -6.90 20.45 -27.42
C ALA A 666 -7.91 21.58 -27.14
N ASP A 667 -7.42 22.75 -26.73
CA ASP A 667 -8.22 23.98 -26.57
C ASP A 667 -9.41 23.82 -25.60
N ASN A 668 -9.18 23.17 -24.45
CA ASN A 668 -10.20 22.96 -23.40
C ASN A 668 -11.49 22.28 -23.89
N GLN A 669 -11.40 21.43 -24.91
CA GLN A 669 -12.58 20.83 -25.51
C GLN A 669 -12.87 19.42 -24.95
N ILE A 670 -13.99 19.21 -24.29
CA ILE A 670 -14.40 17.89 -23.76
C ILE A 670 -15.33 17.18 -24.74
N ARG A 671 -15.13 15.88 -24.95
CA ARG A 671 -15.97 15.01 -25.78
C ARG A 671 -16.28 13.71 -25.06
N VAL A 672 -17.56 13.34 -25.00
CA VAL A 672 -17.99 11.97 -24.66
C VAL A 672 -18.27 11.24 -25.96
N GLN A 673 -17.38 10.34 -26.38
CA GLN A 673 -17.52 9.64 -27.67
C GLN A 673 -18.51 8.47 -27.58
N ARG A 674 -18.55 7.77 -26.43
CA ARG A 674 -19.43 6.62 -26.21
C ARG A 674 -19.68 6.41 -24.72
N GLY A 675 -20.91 6.07 -24.37
CA GLY A 675 -21.22 5.54 -23.04
C GLY A 675 -22.56 4.80 -23.01
N PRO A 676 -22.73 3.85 -22.07
CA PRO A 676 -23.97 3.09 -21.90
C PRO A 676 -25.02 3.85 -21.06
N ALA A 677 -25.15 5.17 -21.23
CA ALA A 677 -26.11 6.02 -20.52
C ALA A 677 -26.68 7.09 -21.47
N ASP A 678 -27.81 7.70 -21.10
CA ASP A 678 -28.45 8.81 -21.83
C ASP A 678 -28.26 10.17 -21.16
N ARG A 679 -27.44 10.21 -20.10
CA ARG A 679 -27.00 11.43 -19.41
C ARG A 679 -25.62 11.18 -18.83
N PHE A 680 -24.81 12.23 -18.82
CA PHE A 680 -23.48 12.23 -18.26
C PHE A 680 -23.30 13.46 -17.37
N ARG A 681 -22.54 13.31 -16.30
CA ARG A 681 -22.10 14.41 -15.46
C ARG A 681 -20.58 14.52 -15.57
N LEU A 682 -20.11 15.69 -15.95
CA LEU A 682 -18.71 16.05 -15.99
C LEU A 682 -18.35 16.67 -14.63
N LEU A 683 -17.22 16.25 -14.07
CA LEU A 683 -16.63 16.83 -12.86
C LEU A 683 -15.27 17.40 -13.23
N LEU A 684 -15.11 18.72 -13.14
CA LEU A 684 -13.98 19.42 -13.73
C LEU A 684 -13.10 20.05 -12.66
N ARG A 685 -11.79 19.96 -12.84
CA ARG A 685 -10.77 20.67 -12.07
C ARG A 685 -9.64 21.10 -12.98
N PRO A 686 -8.79 22.06 -12.59
CA PRO A 686 -7.59 22.36 -13.34
C PRO A 686 -6.70 21.11 -13.44
N MET A 687 -6.25 20.83 -14.66
CA MET A 687 -5.32 19.77 -14.99
C MET A 687 -4.18 20.40 -15.79
N PRO A 688 -2.99 20.60 -15.20
CA PRO A 688 -1.88 21.30 -15.85
C PRO A 688 -1.56 20.73 -17.25
N GLY A 689 -1.63 21.59 -18.27
CA GLY A 689 -1.40 21.23 -19.67
C GLY A 689 -2.52 20.41 -20.34
N VAL A 690 -3.66 20.19 -19.65
CA VAL A 690 -4.78 19.38 -20.15
C VAL A 690 -6.11 20.13 -20.11
N LEU A 691 -6.44 20.78 -18.98
CA LEU A 691 -7.67 21.54 -18.79
C LEU A 691 -7.40 22.78 -17.94
N ASP A 692 -7.68 23.96 -18.48
CA ASP A 692 -7.49 25.25 -17.81
C ASP A 692 -8.86 25.90 -17.51
N LEU A 693 -9.26 25.96 -16.24
CA LEU A 693 -10.55 26.54 -15.86
C LEU A 693 -10.57 28.08 -15.85
N ASN A 694 -9.44 28.74 -16.07
CA ASN A 694 -9.39 30.18 -16.30
C ASN A 694 -9.82 30.56 -17.72
N GLN A 695 -9.96 29.57 -18.60
CA GLN A 695 -10.46 29.72 -19.97
C GLN A 695 -11.80 29.02 -20.12
N GLU A 696 -12.53 29.37 -21.19
CA GLU A 696 -13.79 28.72 -21.51
C GLU A 696 -13.58 27.24 -21.85
N VAL A 697 -14.44 26.38 -21.29
CA VAL A 697 -14.46 24.94 -21.57
C VAL A 697 -15.56 24.64 -22.58
N VAL A 698 -15.20 23.92 -23.66
CA VAL A 698 -16.13 23.60 -24.74
C VAL A 698 -16.51 22.13 -24.67
N ILE A 699 -17.74 21.84 -24.23
CA ILE A 699 -18.26 20.47 -24.17
C ILE A 699 -18.97 20.17 -25.49
N ARG A 700 -18.52 19.15 -26.23
CA ARG A 700 -19.15 18.71 -27.49
C ARG A 700 -19.98 17.44 -27.33
N GLU A 701 -21.21 17.52 -27.83
CA GLU A 701 -22.21 16.47 -27.85
C GLU A 701 -22.62 16.23 -29.32
N GLY A 702 -21.96 15.27 -29.98
CA GLY A 702 -22.13 15.08 -31.43
C GLY A 702 -21.79 16.34 -32.22
N THR A 703 -22.79 16.93 -32.89
CA THR A 703 -22.65 18.19 -33.66
C THR A 703 -22.91 19.44 -32.83
N ARG A 704 -23.41 19.32 -31.60
CA ARG A 704 -23.71 20.45 -30.70
C ARG A 704 -22.51 20.73 -29.79
N SER A 705 -22.39 21.98 -29.36
CA SER A 705 -21.39 22.39 -28.37
C SER A 705 -22.02 23.30 -27.32
N LYS A 706 -21.69 23.06 -26.06
CA LYS A 706 -21.97 23.94 -24.93
C LYS A 706 -20.66 24.57 -24.47
N ARG A 707 -20.67 25.87 -24.23
CA ARG A 707 -19.55 26.62 -23.65
C ARG A 707 -19.86 26.87 -22.18
N VAL A 708 -18.91 26.57 -21.31
CA VAL A 708 -19.05 26.73 -19.86
C VAL A 708 -17.79 27.41 -19.31
N GLN A 709 -17.97 28.22 -18.27
CA GLN A 709 -16.89 28.93 -17.60
C GLN A 709 -17.04 28.69 -16.09
N PHE A 710 -15.90 28.52 -15.42
CA PHE A 710 -15.90 28.43 -13.97
C PHE A 710 -16.29 29.77 -13.35
N ASP A 711 -17.22 29.74 -12.40
CA ASP A 711 -17.79 30.93 -11.76
C ASP A 711 -17.03 31.37 -10.50
N GLY A 712 -15.97 30.65 -10.11
CA GLY A 712 -15.22 30.91 -8.89
C GLY A 712 -15.85 30.33 -7.62
N SER A 713 -17.01 29.66 -7.71
CA SER A 713 -17.72 29.14 -6.54
C SER A 713 -16.99 27.99 -5.86
N LEU A 714 -16.92 28.03 -4.53
CA LEU A 714 -16.39 26.94 -3.70
C LEU A 714 -17.43 25.87 -3.34
N GLU A 715 -18.71 26.12 -3.60
CA GLU A 715 -19.80 25.25 -3.14
C GLU A 715 -19.63 23.80 -3.63
N PHE A 716 -19.38 23.64 -4.93
CA PHE A 716 -19.20 22.31 -5.51
C PHE A 716 -17.90 21.66 -5.03
N MET A 717 -16.81 22.42 -4.93
CA MET A 717 -15.52 21.92 -4.45
C MET A 717 -15.61 21.36 -3.03
N LEU A 718 -16.17 22.12 -2.11
CA LEU A 718 -16.26 21.71 -0.71
C LEU A 718 -17.23 20.54 -0.53
N GLU A 719 -18.33 20.52 -1.27
CA GLU A 719 -19.28 19.40 -1.22
C GLU A 719 -18.68 18.12 -1.83
N ASP A 720 -17.94 18.21 -2.93
CA ASP A 720 -17.21 17.10 -3.54
C ASP A 720 -16.21 16.48 -2.56
N VAL A 721 -15.37 17.31 -1.93
CA VAL A 721 -14.41 16.84 -0.92
C VAL A 721 -15.13 16.25 0.28
N ARG A 722 -16.22 16.86 0.75
CA ARG A 722 -17.00 16.34 1.87
C ARG A 722 -17.55 14.95 1.57
N GLN A 723 -18.05 14.71 0.36
CA GLN A 723 -18.63 13.43 -0.05
C GLN A 723 -17.57 12.36 -0.36
N ARG A 724 -16.56 12.68 -1.17
CA ARG A 724 -15.52 11.74 -1.60
C ARG A 724 -14.40 11.56 -0.57
N ALA A 725 -14.27 12.46 0.40
CA ALA A 725 -13.15 12.56 1.36
C ALA A 725 -11.77 12.79 0.73
N ASP A 726 -11.70 12.98 -0.60
CA ASP A 726 -10.46 13.14 -1.34
C ASP A 726 -10.04 14.62 -1.39
N ARG A 727 -9.06 14.96 -0.55
CA ARG A 727 -8.56 16.33 -0.39
C ARG A 727 -7.49 16.73 -1.40
N LYS A 728 -6.95 15.78 -2.17
CA LYS A 728 -5.88 16.05 -3.17
C LYS A 728 -6.43 16.32 -4.57
N ARG A 729 -7.64 15.85 -4.85
CA ARG A 729 -8.22 15.85 -6.20
C ARG A 729 -9.63 16.40 -6.21
N ALA A 730 -9.89 17.47 -5.47
CA ALA A 730 -11.19 18.15 -5.42
C ALA A 730 -11.62 18.62 -6.83
N PHE A 731 -12.89 18.42 -7.18
CA PHE A 731 -13.47 18.98 -8.40
C PHE A 731 -14.05 20.37 -8.13
N TRP A 732 -13.80 21.31 -9.03
CA TRP A 732 -14.14 22.72 -8.84
C TRP A 732 -15.55 23.05 -9.34
N MET A 733 -15.97 22.41 -10.43
CA MET A 733 -17.30 22.58 -10.99
C MET A 733 -17.82 21.29 -11.61
N THR A 734 -19.11 21.30 -11.96
CA THR A 734 -19.77 20.17 -12.61
C THR A 734 -20.72 20.63 -13.70
N GLU A 735 -20.89 19.81 -14.72
CA GLU A 735 -21.81 20.06 -15.82
C GLU A 735 -22.53 18.78 -16.21
N VAL A 736 -23.85 18.85 -16.35
CA VAL A 736 -24.66 17.72 -16.82
C VAL A 736 -24.95 17.89 -18.30
N ILE A 737 -24.71 16.83 -19.07
CA ILE A 737 -25.00 16.74 -20.49
C ILE A 737 -25.89 15.52 -20.79
N PRO A 738 -26.70 15.56 -21.85
CA PRO A 738 -27.37 14.37 -22.39
C PRO A 738 -26.37 13.31 -22.87
#